data_AF-A0A969E1A0-F1
#
_entry.id   AF-A0A969E1A0-F1
#
_cell.length_a   1.000
_cell.length_b   1.000
_cell.length_c   1.000
_cell.angle_alpha   90.00
_cell.angle_beta   90.00
_cell.angle_gamma   90.00
#
_symmetry.space_group_name_H-M   'P 1'
#
loop_
_entity.id
_entity.type
_entity.pdbx_description
1 polymer ?
#
loop_
_entity_poly.entity_id
_entity_poly.type
_entity_poly.pdbx_seq_one_letter_code
_entity_poly.pdbx_strand_id
1 'polypeptide(L)'
;MTNCIFNGNHAAIVGGGISNFGSSTMTLINSTMSGNYAQAGGGFYNDNSNATITNSIIWNNTTDGLNNYQSTPTVNNSILQAAYGSSNLTTNPQFLNAANPIGEDNMWGTADDGLQISCNSSAYNAGTNTGAPITDFVGTARPQMGQTDIGAYESLIDIGSFTVNLTETVNCGSTTLTATPSVNLPSGTTYTFTGGTASTTNNRVYTSAGTYSVTVTTPNGCANTASQVLTLNPILTPSVVITVSPSNVIALGTRVTFTATPTHGGATPQYQWYLNDNPITTLRPLVNGDRIRCVLTTSLTCVTTTTANSNTITMTVIDCSTLPRLYVKPTASGTGDGSSWANAMGNLSDALNHVCGIKEIWVAGGTYKPSRDEYGTVVADNSRVFAMPNGMKIYGSFAGNESDLSQRTPSVMRANPTILSGDFSNNDVVTGSGSTLALANYGDNAYHIVAFYNTTLESRIDGFTITSGSGGGGNIYNKGLGNHGGGIWVSDAGTNVTIANCIITKNGGVYAGGVMNYNSSPTITNCVFDRNSASLFHGGGLYNHTNSRPTLANCVFSGNYARIVGGGVANFNGSTMTMTNSTISGNYAQAGGGFYNDNSNSTILNSITWNNTADGLNNYQSTPTVNNSILQAAFGSSNSTSNPQFVNTANPIGSDNLWGTADDGLRLACNSPARDIGTNTGAPTTDFANGATFNGTKDLGAYEKQDNDGCPIYVSTTACQSTTINNVSGDRFYNFFINNELVATLNPKGQNLGNVTVEVGSPQTTAIFNGGKHFGRGINVTSTVSPTADYTLCLFYKNTELAAFSAAMGQSVPRESLNMAWRSGGSSGCDFGNYAGVSEGLISNSAIAKRTYGISNDGFYLQFDLNHFTIFAPTVSVVLPVELLSFEGQNTEGGNLLIWKTAEEKNTSYFDVEASFDPSNGGGWRKVGEVKATGSNSTYEFLDKQLLNNVTYYRLKINDLDGKTTYSKTISLVSEKIRGGIKVYPNPTAEAEITVEMGQNTEGGLLIVNAIGQVVYQQRFDTSLGAGGLVQKVNISNWASGVYFVKSGEETVKFIKN
;
A
#
# COMPACT_ATOMS: atom_id res chain seq x y z
N MET A 1 76.51 -84.69 -39.50
CA MET A 1 76.30 -83.23 -39.62
C MET A 1 75.11 -82.88 -38.77
N THR A 2 75.26 -81.93 -37.86
CA THR A 2 74.26 -81.57 -36.86
C THR A 2 74.24 -80.05 -36.71
N ASN A 3 73.07 -79.41 -36.68
CA ASN A 3 72.92 -77.94 -36.68
C ASN A 3 73.66 -77.26 -37.83
N CYS A 4 73.60 -77.84 -39.01
CA CYS A 4 74.24 -77.25 -40.18
C CYS A 4 73.21 -76.49 -41.02
N ILE A 5 73.64 -75.38 -41.61
CA ILE A 5 72.88 -74.66 -42.63
C ILE A 5 73.62 -74.75 -43.95
N PHE A 6 72.91 -75.19 -44.98
CA PHE A 6 73.38 -75.16 -46.36
C PHE A 6 72.46 -74.21 -47.11
N ASN A 7 72.94 -73.01 -47.40
CA ASN A 7 72.15 -71.98 -48.05
C ASN A 7 72.87 -71.38 -49.26
N GLY A 8 72.14 -71.23 -50.37
CA GLY A 8 72.64 -70.54 -51.56
C GLY A 8 73.75 -71.26 -52.34
N ASN A 9 74.02 -72.54 -52.07
CA ASN A 9 75.07 -73.27 -52.77
C ASN A 9 74.63 -73.66 -54.19
N HIS A 10 75.56 -73.70 -55.15
CA HIS A 10 75.26 -73.93 -56.56
C HIS A 10 76.19 -74.99 -57.17
N ALA A 11 75.58 -76.03 -57.75
CA ALA A 11 76.26 -77.01 -58.59
C ALA A 11 75.56 -77.09 -59.95
N ALA A 12 76.33 -77.32 -61.01
CA ALA A 12 75.75 -77.38 -62.36
C ALA A 12 74.86 -78.62 -62.58
N ILE A 13 75.18 -79.75 -61.94
CA ILE A 13 74.60 -81.06 -62.28
C ILE A 13 73.89 -81.67 -61.07
N VAL A 14 74.60 -82.02 -59.99
CA VAL A 14 74.03 -82.76 -58.85
C VAL A 14 74.49 -82.21 -57.52
N GLY A 15 73.61 -82.28 -56.51
CA GLY A 15 73.96 -82.08 -55.11
C GLY A 15 74.39 -80.66 -54.76
N GLY A 16 73.53 -79.68 -55.04
CA GLY A 16 73.83 -78.25 -54.86
C GLY A 16 74.28 -77.90 -53.44
N GLY A 17 73.58 -78.40 -52.42
CA GLY A 17 74.02 -78.34 -51.03
C GLY A 17 74.99 -79.48 -50.68
N ILE A 18 74.59 -80.72 -50.91
CA ILE A 18 75.43 -81.91 -50.67
C ILE A 18 75.28 -82.91 -51.81
N SER A 19 76.41 -83.52 -52.21
CA SER A 19 76.43 -84.70 -53.07
C SER A 19 77.14 -85.88 -52.39
N ASN A 20 76.46 -87.03 -52.31
CA ASN A 20 76.91 -88.23 -51.60
C ASN A 20 77.04 -89.42 -52.56
N PHE A 21 78.25 -89.99 -52.69
CA PHE A 21 78.58 -91.01 -53.71
C PHE A 21 79.35 -92.21 -53.17
N GLY A 22 79.29 -93.32 -53.91
CA GLY A 22 80.27 -94.41 -53.81
C GLY A 22 80.17 -95.24 -52.53
N SER A 23 78.95 -95.62 -52.13
CA SER A 23 78.67 -96.39 -50.91
C SER A 23 78.97 -95.64 -49.62
N SER A 24 78.88 -94.31 -49.63
CA SER A 24 79.14 -93.47 -48.47
C SER A 24 77.98 -93.48 -47.47
N THR A 25 78.29 -93.48 -46.17
CA THR A 25 77.32 -93.37 -45.08
C THR A 25 77.40 -91.99 -44.45
N MET A 26 76.29 -91.24 -44.43
CA MET A 26 76.23 -89.91 -43.81
C MET A 26 74.96 -89.71 -43.00
N THR A 27 75.08 -89.00 -41.87
CA THR A 27 73.95 -88.66 -41.00
C THR A 27 73.77 -87.14 -40.92
N LEU A 28 72.55 -86.65 -41.11
CA LEU A 28 72.13 -85.26 -40.98
C LEU A 28 71.05 -85.14 -39.90
N ILE A 29 71.25 -84.27 -38.91
CA ILE A 29 70.33 -84.08 -37.79
C ILE A 29 70.09 -82.58 -37.58
N ASN A 30 68.84 -82.15 -37.38
CA ASN A 30 68.51 -80.77 -37.02
C ASN A 30 69.26 -79.75 -37.89
N SER A 31 69.15 -79.91 -39.20
CA SER A 31 69.89 -79.08 -40.16
C SER A 31 68.94 -78.54 -41.22
N THR A 32 69.26 -77.38 -41.78
CA THR A 32 68.41 -76.69 -42.77
C THR A 32 69.17 -76.54 -44.09
N MET A 33 68.58 -77.02 -45.17
CA MET A 33 69.06 -76.86 -46.54
C MET A 33 68.03 -76.05 -47.31
N SER A 34 68.37 -74.81 -47.66
CA SER A 34 67.44 -73.90 -48.33
C SER A 34 68.11 -73.04 -49.38
N GLY A 35 67.45 -72.78 -50.51
CA GLY A 35 67.99 -71.91 -51.55
C GLY A 35 69.16 -72.48 -52.35
N ASN A 36 69.42 -73.80 -52.29
CA ASN A 36 70.51 -74.43 -53.05
C ASN A 36 70.04 -74.87 -54.45
N TYR A 37 70.98 -74.89 -55.39
CA TYR A 37 70.73 -75.13 -56.81
C TYR A 37 71.55 -76.29 -57.38
N ALA A 38 70.89 -77.25 -58.03
CA ALA A 38 71.44 -78.21 -58.98
C ALA A 38 70.35 -78.73 -59.94
N GLN A 39 70.73 -79.39 -61.03
CA GLN A 39 69.78 -80.03 -61.95
C GLN A 39 69.12 -81.28 -61.35
N ALA A 40 69.76 -81.93 -60.38
CA ALA A 40 69.16 -83.00 -59.59
C ALA A 40 69.61 -82.92 -58.13
N GLY A 41 68.65 -82.93 -57.20
CA GLY A 41 68.93 -82.90 -55.75
C GLY A 41 69.58 -81.57 -55.34
N GLY A 42 68.90 -80.45 -55.61
CA GLY A 42 69.44 -79.11 -55.33
C GLY A 42 69.87 -78.93 -53.87
N GLY A 43 69.14 -79.50 -52.91
CA GLY A 43 69.58 -79.55 -51.52
C GLY A 43 70.54 -80.71 -51.27
N PHE A 44 70.14 -81.92 -51.66
CA PHE A 44 70.88 -83.14 -51.37
C PHE A 44 70.71 -84.16 -52.51
N TYR A 45 71.83 -84.69 -53.03
CA TYR A 45 71.87 -85.78 -54.00
C TYR A 45 72.58 -87.03 -53.43
N ASN A 46 71.97 -88.22 -53.52
CA ASN A 46 72.58 -89.51 -53.20
C ASN A 46 72.71 -90.39 -54.43
N ASP A 47 73.89 -90.97 -54.66
CA ASP A 47 74.10 -91.99 -55.68
C ASP A 47 74.89 -93.19 -55.13
N ASN A 48 74.29 -94.36 -55.29
CA ASN A 48 74.75 -95.63 -54.74
C ASN A 48 75.19 -95.51 -53.26
N SER A 49 74.47 -94.70 -52.47
CA SER A 49 74.85 -94.30 -51.10
C SER A 49 73.61 -94.02 -50.25
N ASN A 50 73.60 -94.44 -48.98
CA ASN A 50 72.42 -94.32 -48.11
C ASN A 50 72.67 -93.39 -46.92
N ALA A 51 72.09 -92.20 -46.96
CA ALA A 51 72.12 -91.24 -45.86
C ALA A 51 71.01 -91.50 -44.82
N THR A 52 71.22 -91.00 -43.59
CA THR A 52 70.19 -90.91 -42.55
C THR A 52 69.91 -89.45 -42.24
N ILE A 53 68.67 -89.00 -42.40
CA ILE A 53 68.27 -87.60 -42.20
C ILE A 53 67.14 -87.55 -41.17
N THR A 54 67.34 -86.81 -40.09
CA THR A 54 66.35 -86.67 -39.01
C THR A 54 66.18 -85.21 -38.62
N ASN A 55 64.96 -84.78 -38.25
CA ASN A 55 64.68 -83.41 -37.79
C ASN A 55 65.21 -82.31 -38.71
N SER A 56 65.32 -82.55 -40.01
CA SER A 56 65.98 -81.60 -40.91
C SER A 56 64.99 -80.99 -41.89
N ILE A 57 65.29 -79.78 -42.37
CA ILE A 57 64.49 -79.10 -43.38
C ILE A 57 65.29 -79.13 -44.69
N ILE A 58 64.71 -79.67 -45.76
CA ILE A 58 65.22 -79.56 -47.13
C ILE A 58 64.11 -78.92 -47.97
N TRP A 59 64.14 -77.60 -48.05
CA TRP A 59 63.04 -76.80 -48.61
C TRP A 59 63.56 -75.61 -49.42
N ASN A 60 62.81 -75.10 -50.40
CA ASN A 60 63.25 -74.01 -51.30
C ASN A 60 64.55 -74.30 -52.08
N ASN A 61 64.78 -75.54 -52.49
CA ASN A 61 65.90 -75.91 -53.36
C ASN A 61 65.38 -76.24 -54.77
N THR A 62 66.24 -76.23 -55.80
CA THR A 62 65.81 -76.67 -57.13
C THR A 62 65.68 -78.19 -57.22
N THR A 63 64.74 -78.68 -58.04
CA THR A 63 64.50 -80.12 -58.31
C THR A 63 64.32 -80.97 -57.06
N ASP A 64 63.09 -81.02 -56.53
CA ASP A 64 62.58 -81.81 -55.38
C ASP A 64 63.35 -81.72 -54.05
N GLY A 65 64.47 -80.99 -54.02
CA GLY A 65 65.35 -80.83 -52.87
C GLY A 65 66.22 -82.03 -52.57
N LEU A 66 65.62 -83.22 -52.41
CA LEU A 66 66.30 -84.49 -52.17
C LEU A 66 66.13 -85.42 -53.38
N ASN A 67 67.25 -85.86 -53.97
CA ASN A 67 67.24 -86.78 -55.10
C ASN A 67 68.12 -88.00 -54.82
N ASN A 68 67.63 -89.19 -55.15
CA ASN A 68 68.27 -90.47 -54.84
C ASN A 68 68.35 -91.34 -56.10
N TYR A 69 69.56 -91.63 -56.56
CA TYR A 69 69.85 -92.54 -57.66
C TYR A 69 70.45 -93.84 -57.10
N GLN A 70 69.81 -94.97 -57.38
CA GLN A 70 70.21 -96.29 -56.86
C GLN A 70 70.44 -96.31 -55.33
N SER A 71 69.71 -95.46 -54.60
CA SER A 71 69.89 -95.16 -53.18
C SER A 71 68.55 -95.13 -52.46
N THR A 72 68.53 -95.55 -51.20
CA THR A 72 67.36 -95.57 -50.31
C THR A 72 67.73 -94.97 -48.94
N PRO A 73 67.88 -93.64 -48.82
CA PRO A 73 68.17 -93.02 -47.54
C PRO A 73 66.99 -93.19 -46.57
N THR A 74 67.31 -93.21 -45.27
CA THR A 74 66.33 -93.18 -44.18
C THR A 74 66.07 -91.73 -43.80
N VAL A 75 64.85 -91.24 -43.98
CA VAL A 75 64.47 -89.85 -43.63
C VAL A 75 63.29 -89.86 -42.67
N ASN A 76 63.42 -89.23 -41.50
CA ASN A 76 62.39 -89.19 -40.46
C ASN A 76 62.21 -87.80 -39.84
N ASN A 77 60.99 -87.47 -39.42
CA ASN A 77 60.64 -86.24 -38.70
C ASN A 77 61.23 -84.98 -39.34
N SER A 78 61.27 -84.95 -40.66
CA SER A 78 61.91 -83.89 -41.44
C SER A 78 60.88 -83.18 -42.32
N ILE A 79 61.19 -81.96 -42.76
CA ILE A 79 60.39 -81.22 -43.75
C ILE A 79 61.09 -81.28 -45.08
N LEU A 80 60.40 -81.77 -46.11
CA LEU A 80 60.94 -81.95 -47.45
C LEU A 80 60.04 -81.28 -48.49
N GLN A 81 60.64 -80.65 -49.49
CA GLN A 81 59.91 -80.00 -50.59
C GLN A 81 59.07 -80.98 -51.43
N ALA A 82 59.49 -82.25 -51.50
CA ALA A 82 58.75 -83.33 -52.12
C ALA A 82 58.49 -84.47 -51.11
N ALA A 83 57.39 -85.19 -51.29
CA ALA A 83 56.99 -86.27 -50.38
C ALA A 83 58.00 -87.43 -50.40
N TYR A 84 58.42 -87.86 -49.20
CA TYR A 84 59.31 -89.01 -49.02
C TYR A 84 59.03 -89.67 -47.66
N GLY A 85 58.54 -90.92 -47.66
CA GLY A 85 58.12 -91.61 -46.44
C GLY A 85 56.90 -90.97 -45.74
N SER A 86 56.32 -91.67 -44.76
CA SER A 86 55.13 -91.20 -44.04
C SER A 86 55.43 -90.40 -42.75
N SER A 87 56.67 -90.44 -42.25
CA SER A 87 57.12 -89.77 -41.02
C SER A 87 57.62 -88.34 -41.25
N ASN A 88 57.46 -87.78 -42.47
CA ASN A 88 57.97 -86.48 -42.86
C ASN A 88 56.83 -85.56 -43.31
N LEU A 89 57.04 -84.25 -43.16
CA LEU A 89 56.09 -83.24 -43.58
C LEU A 89 56.49 -82.65 -44.94
N THR A 90 55.48 -82.21 -45.70
CA THR A 90 55.62 -81.55 -47.00
C THR A 90 55.04 -80.14 -47.00
N THR A 91 54.86 -79.57 -45.81
CA THR A 91 54.34 -78.22 -45.59
C THR A 91 55.47 -77.20 -45.59
N ASN A 92 55.15 -75.98 -46.06
CA ASN A 92 56.10 -74.87 -46.03
C ASN A 92 56.57 -74.64 -44.57
N PRO A 93 57.89 -74.63 -44.30
CA PRO A 93 58.44 -74.43 -42.96
C PRO A 93 58.25 -73.02 -42.41
N GLN A 94 57.69 -72.06 -43.18
CA GLN A 94 57.39 -70.69 -42.75
C GLN A 94 58.57 -70.00 -42.05
N PHE A 95 59.68 -69.90 -42.78
CA PHE A 95 60.83 -69.10 -42.37
C PHE A 95 60.43 -67.63 -42.17
N LEU A 96 60.95 -66.96 -41.13
CA LEU A 96 60.66 -65.56 -40.81
C LEU A 96 60.96 -64.63 -41.98
N ASN A 97 62.09 -64.87 -42.67
CA ASN A 97 62.46 -64.17 -43.89
C ASN A 97 63.34 -65.04 -44.80
N ALA A 98 62.73 -65.94 -45.58
CA ALA A 98 63.46 -66.78 -46.53
C ALA A 98 64.21 -66.00 -47.64
N ALA A 99 63.83 -64.74 -47.89
CA ALA A 99 64.48 -63.89 -48.88
C ALA A 99 65.74 -63.19 -48.34
N ASN A 100 65.86 -63.03 -47.02
CA ASN A 100 67.08 -62.61 -46.35
C ASN A 100 67.51 -63.66 -45.30
N PRO A 101 68.07 -64.81 -45.73
CA PRO A 101 68.37 -65.94 -44.84
C PRO A 101 69.31 -65.62 -43.67
N ILE A 102 70.26 -64.70 -43.88
CA ILE A 102 71.31 -64.33 -42.91
C ILE A 102 70.85 -63.24 -41.91
N GLY A 103 69.64 -62.71 -42.05
CA GLY A 103 69.18 -61.61 -41.19
C GLY A 103 69.66 -60.23 -41.61
N GLU A 104 69.20 -59.21 -40.91
CA GLU A 104 69.48 -57.79 -41.21
C GLU A 104 70.93 -57.42 -40.84
N ASP A 105 71.51 -58.10 -39.85
CA ASP A 105 72.88 -57.85 -39.41
C ASP A 105 73.95 -58.47 -40.33
N ASN A 106 73.54 -59.27 -41.32
CA ASN A 106 74.40 -60.02 -42.23
C ASN A 106 75.39 -60.97 -41.53
N MET A 107 75.04 -61.49 -40.35
CA MET A 107 75.82 -62.49 -39.62
C MET A 107 74.99 -63.73 -39.33
N TRP A 108 75.47 -64.90 -39.75
CA TRP A 108 74.82 -66.16 -39.39
C TRP A 108 74.98 -66.47 -37.90
N GLY A 109 73.97 -67.10 -37.30
CA GLY A 109 74.01 -67.57 -35.92
C GLY A 109 73.49 -66.55 -34.92
N THR A 110 72.76 -65.53 -35.40
CA THR A 110 72.16 -64.48 -34.60
C THR A 110 70.64 -64.61 -34.56
N ALA A 111 70.03 -63.87 -33.64
CA ALA A 111 68.60 -63.96 -33.38
C ALA A 111 67.73 -63.44 -34.55
N ASP A 112 68.30 -62.71 -35.51
CA ASP A 112 67.61 -62.17 -36.69
C ASP A 112 67.78 -63.03 -37.95
N ASP A 113 68.46 -64.18 -37.87
CA ASP A 113 68.57 -65.16 -38.95
C ASP A 113 67.19 -65.44 -39.59
N GLY A 114 67.04 -65.12 -40.87
CA GLY A 114 65.78 -65.23 -41.60
C GLY A 114 65.28 -66.66 -41.79
N LEU A 115 66.15 -67.67 -41.63
CA LEU A 115 65.79 -69.09 -41.67
C LEU A 115 65.26 -69.66 -40.35
N GLN A 116 65.12 -68.84 -39.30
CA GLN A 116 64.30 -69.21 -38.14
C GLN A 116 62.84 -69.39 -38.53
N ILE A 117 62.10 -70.22 -37.81
CA ILE A 117 60.70 -70.52 -38.11
C ILE A 117 59.76 -69.58 -37.34
N SER A 118 58.63 -69.22 -37.94
CA SER A 118 57.59 -68.45 -37.24
C SER A 118 56.82 -69.30 -36.24
N CYS A 119 56.15 -68.66 -35.26
CA CYS A 119 55.30 -69.34 -34.27
C CYS A 119 54.11 -70.12 -34.87
N ASN A 120 53.75 -69.90 -36.12
CA ASN A 120 52.71 -70.66 -36.81
C ASN A 120 53.25 -71.81 -37.69
N SER A 121 54.58 -72.02 -37.70
CA SER A 121 55.23 -73.02 -38.54
C SER A 121 54.87 -74.45 -38.15
N SER A 122 54.69 -75.32 -39.13
CA SER A 122 54.55 -76.77 -38.90
C SER A 122 55.85 -77.44 -38.42
N ALA A 123 56.99 -76.75 -38.50
CA ALA A 123 58.27 -77.24 -37.97
C ALA A 123 58.37 -77.09 -36.45
N TYR A 124 57.54 -76.21 -35.88
CA TYR A 124 57.52 -75.85 -34.47
C TYR A 124 57.06 -77.03 -33.61
N ASN A 125 57.86 -77.41 -32.62
CA ASN A 125 57.65 -78.55 -31.73
C ASN A 125 57.27 -79.85 -32.46
N ALA A 126 57.71 -80.03 -33.71
CA ALA A 126 57.29 -81.15 -34.55
C ALA A 126 58.36 -82.24 -34.71
N GLY A 127 59.58 -81.97 -34.24
CA GLY A 127 60.70 -82.91 -34.30
C GLY A 127 60.65 -83.96 -33.20
N THR A 128 61.59 -84.92 -33.26
CA THR A 128 61.84 -85.88 -32.18
C THR A 128 63.02 -85.42 -31.31
N ASN A 129 62.92 -85.58 -29.99
CA ASN A 129 64.03 -85.25 -29.09
C ASN A 129 65.18 -86.27 -29.20
N THR A 130 64.93 -87.44 -29.76
CA THR A 130 65.91 -88.53 -29.83
C THR A 130 67.02 -88.18 -30.83
N GLY A 131 68.25 -88.01 -30.33
CA GLY A 131 69.43 -87.72 -31.15
C GLY A 131 69.57 -86.24 -31.54
N ALA A 132 68.65 -85.37 -31.13
CA ALA A 132 68.76 -83.93 -31.31
C ALA A 132 69.93 -83.34 -30.50
N PRO A 133 70.63 -82.31 -31.01
CA PRO A 133 71.66 -81.60 -30.26
C PRO A 133 71.07 -80.82 -29.09
N ILE A 134 71.88 -80.58 -28.04
CA ILE A 134 71.44 -79.89 -26.81
C ILE A 134 71.20 -78.39 -26.97
N THR A 135 71.73 -77.79 -28.03
CA THR A 135 71.47 -76.40 -28.44
C THR A 135 71.22 -76.36 -29.94
N ASP A 136 70.62 -75.28 -30.44
CA ASP A 136 70.42 -75.01 -31.86
C ASP A 136 71.61 -74.24 -32.47
N PHE A 137 71.42 -73.72 -33.69
CA PHE A 137 72.44 -72.97 -34.43
C PHE A 137 72.82 -71.62 -33.79
N VAL A 138 71.90 -70.95 -33.07
CA VAL A 138 72.17 -69.66 -32.38
C VAL A 138 72.54 -69.84 -30.90
N GLY A 139 72.56 -71.08 -30.42
CA GLY A 139 72.90 -71.45 -29.04
C GLY A 139 71.70 -71.58 -28.09
N THR A 140 70.47 -71.51 -28.60
CA THR A 140 69.25 -71.76 -27.83
C THR A 140 69.19 -73.23 -27.40
N ALA A 141 68.94 -73.48 -26.11
CA ALA A 141 68.84 -74.85 -25.58
C ALA A 141 67.68 -75.63 -26.21
N ARG A 142 67.84 -76.94 -26.43
CA ARG A 142 66.81 -77.84 -26.96
C ARG A 142 66.46 -78.97 -25.97
N PRO A 143 65.21 -79.45 -25.93
CA PRO A 143 64.02 -78.83 -26.53
C PRO A 143 63.52 -77.64 -25.72
N GLN A 144 62.93 -76.65 -26.37
CA GLN A 144 62.07 -75.67 -25.73
C GLN A 144 60.66 -76.26 -25.59
N MET A 145 60.01 -76.05 -24.44
CA MET A 145 58.66 -76.56 -24.14
C MET A 145 58.44 -78.08 -24.33
N GLY A 146 59.52 -78.86 -24.24
CA GLY A 146 59.46 -80.33 -24.17
C GLY A 146 59.56 -81.07 -25.50
N GLN A 147 59.53 -80.38 -26.64
CA GLN A 147 59.71 -81.01 -27.96
C GLN A 147 60.63 -80.16 -28.86
N THR A 148 61.52 -80.81 -29.61
CA THR A 148 62.50 -80.13 -30.47
C THR A 148 61.85 -79.67 -31.78
N ASP A 149 62.23 -78.49 -32.27
CA ASP A 149 61.86 -77.98 -33.59
C ASP A 149 62.57 -78.75 -34.72
N ILE A 150 61.87 -78.96 -35.85
CA ILE A 150 62.50 -79.48 -37.07
C ILE A 150 63.36 -78.36 -37.68
N GLY A 151 64.61 -78.67 -38.04
CA GLY A 151 65.57 -77.73 -38.65
C GLY A 151 66.68 -77.28 -37.71
N ALA A 152 67.49 -76.33 -38.19
CA ALA A 152 68.70 -75.83 -37.51
C ALA A 152 68.43 -74.95 -36.27
N TYR A 153 67.24 -74.37 -36.14
CA TYR A 153 66.86 -73.45 -35.07
C TYR A 153 65.86 -74.06 -34.08
N GLU A 154 65.78 -73.50 -32.88
CA GLU A 154 64.83 -73.80 -31.82
C GLU A 154 64.18 -72.50 -31.30
N SER A 155 62.86 -72.49 -31.23
CA SER A 155 62.05 -71.30 -30.97
C SER A 155 61.69 -71.15 -29.49
N LEU A 156 61.75 -69.93 -28.94
CA LEU A 156 61.64 -69.67 -27.49
C LEU A 156 60.22 -69.44 -26.92
N ILE A 157 59.21 -69.02 -27.71
CA ILE A 157 57.90 -68.53 -27.19
C ILE A 157 56.74 -68.89 -28.14
N ASP A 158 55.58 -69.29 -27.59
CA ASP A 158 54.33 -69.69 -28.29
C ASP A 158 53.19 -68.64 -28.17
N ILE A 159 52.20 -68.69 -29.07
CA ILE A 159 50.90 -68.03 -28.95
C ILE A 159 50.06 -68.78 -27.89
N GLY A 160 50.35 -68.50 -26.62
CA GLY A 160 49.66 -69.11 -25.47
C GLY A 160 50.50 -69.21 -24.20
N SER A 161 51.80 -68.94 -24.27
CA SER A 161 52.74 -69.10 -23.14
C SER A 161 52.77 -67.92 -22.16
N PHE A 162 51.99 -66.86 -22.39
CA PHE A 162 51.85 -65.76 -21.44
C PHE A 162 50.42 -65.21 -21.43
N THR A 163 49.97 -64.76 -20.26
CA THR A 163 48.74 -63.96 -20.10
C THR A 163 49.11 -62.51 -19.84
N VAL A 164 48.21 -61.59 -20.18
CA VAL A 164 48.37 -60.16 -19.86
C VAL A 164 47.40 -59.83 -18.73
N ASN A 165 47.92 -59.46 -17.58
CA ASN A 165 47.11 -58.95 -16.49
C ASN A 165 46.98 -57.43 -16.62
N LEU A 166 45.77 -56.93 -16.41
CA LEU A 166 45.49 -55.51 -16.38
C LEU A 166 45.31 -55.07 -14.93
N THR A 167 46.01 -53.99 -14.53
CA THR A 167 45.80 -53.34 -13.24
C THR A 167 45.33 -51.91 -13.49
N GLU A 168 44.20 -51.55 -12.89
CA GLU A 168 43.70 -50.17 -12.91
C GLU A 168 44.21 -49.38 -11.70
N THR A 169 44.59 -48.13 -11.94
CA THR A 169 44.82 -47.13 -10.89
C THR A 169 43.87 -45.98 -11.13
N VAL A 170 42.83 -45.90 -10.30
CA VAL A 170 41.75 -44.91 -10.41
C VAL A 170 42.20 -43.60 -9.74
N ASN A 171 42.21 -42.51 -10.50
CA ASN A 171 42.43 -41.16 -10.01
C ASN A 171 41.18 -40.29 -10.26
N CYS A 172 41.18 -39.07 -9.75
CA CYS A 172 40.07 -38.15 -10.00
C CYS A 172 40.07 -37.69 -11.46
N GLY A 173 38.98 -37.97 -12.18
CA GLY A 173 38.82 -37.60 -13.60
C GLY A 173 39.68 -38.40 -14.60
N SER A 174 40.49 -39.36 -14.14
CA SER A 174 41.28 -40.21 -15.02
C SER A 174 41.62 -41.55 -14.38
N THR A 175 41.82 -42.58 -15.18
CA THR A 175 42.28 -43.90 -14.72
C THR A 175 43.47 -44.32 -15.58
N THR A 176 44.52 -44.81 -14.94
CA THR A 176 45.67 -45.40 -15.66
C THR A 176 45.49 -46.91 -15.70
N LEU A 177 45.56 -47.49 -16.89
CA LEU A 177 45.55 -48.92 -17.12
C LEU A 177 46.97 -49.39 -17.42
N THR A 178 47.48 -50.33 -16.63
CA THR A 178 48.83 -50.90 -16.80
C THR A 178 48.72 -52.38 -17.17
N ALA A 179 49.44 -52.78 -18.21
CA ALA A 179 49.53 -54.14 -18.71
C ALA A 179 50.78 -54.82 -18.19
N THR A 180 50.60 -55.96 -17.53
CA THR A 180 51.70 -56.75 -16.95
C THR A 180 51.63 -58.16 -17.51
N PRO A 181 52.55 -58.54 -18.42
CA PRO A 181 52.67 -59.91 -18.89
C PRO A 181 53.01 -60.87 -17.74
N SER A 182 52.54 -62.11 -17.81
CA SER A 182 52.77 -63.14 -16.76
C SER A 182 54.21 -63.67 -16.70
N VAL A 183 55.03 -63.33 -17.69
CA VAL A 183 56.46 -63.68 -17.82
C VAL A 183 57.23 -62.50 -18.40
N ASN A 184 58.55 -62.49 -18.27
CA ASN A 184 59.38 -61.49 -18.94
C ASN A 184 59.38 -61.75 -20.45
N LEU A 185 59.03 -60.72 -21.24
CA LEU A 185 59.00 -60.79 -22.69
C LEU A 185 60.30 -60.23 -23.30
N PRO A 186 60.66 -60.64 -24.53
CA PRO A 186 61.87 -60.19 -25.20
C PRO A 186 61.91 -58.68 -25.44
N SER A 187 63.12 -58.15 -25.64
CA SER A 187 63.30 -56.77 -26.12
C SER A 187 62.61 -56.59 -27.48
N GLY A 188 61.91 -55.47 -27.68
CA GLY A 188 61.13 -55.19 -28.89
C GLY A 188 59.64 -55.57 -28.81
N THR A 189 59.17 -56.10 -27.67
CA THR A 189 57.72 -56.28 -27.43
C THR A 189 56.97 -54.95 -27.47
N THR A 190 55.80 -54.95 -28.10
CA THR A 190 54.92 -53.78 -28.21
C THR A 190 53.58 -54.00 -27.53
N TYR A 191 53.00 -52.92 -27.03
CA TYR A 191 51.71 -52.82 -26.36
C TYR A 191 50.82 -51.89 -27.17
N THR A 192 49.67 -52.40 -27.62
CA THR A 192 48.68 -51.63 -28.38
C THR A 192 47.40 -51.53 -27.56
N PHE A 193 47.22 -50.40 -26.89
CA PHE A 193 46.01 -50.09 -26.14
C PHE A 193 44.88 -49.61 -27.07
N THR A 194 43.62 -49.91 -26.74
CA THR A 194 42.44 -49.48 -27.51
C THR A 194 42.50 -48.00 -27.91
N GLY A 195 42.38 -47.71 -29.21
CA GLY A 195 42.44 -46.34 -29.75
C GLY A 195 43.84 -45.71 -29.73
N GLY A 196 44.91 -46.51 -29.68
CA GLY A 196 46.30 -46.07 -29.71
C GLY A 196 47.12 -46.87 -30.71
N THR A 197 48.36 -46.44 -30.94
CA THR A 197 49.34 -47.14 -31.76
C THR A 197 50.22 -48.06 -30.91
N ALA A 198 50.85 -49.04 -31.53
CA ALA A 198 51.83 -49.90 -30.86
C ALA A 198 52.95 -49.07 -30.22
N SER A 199 53.25 -49.34 -28.94
CA SER A 199 54.25 -48.64 -28.15
C SER A 199 55.05 -49.61 -27.28
N THR A 200 56.24 -49.25 -26.84
CA THR A 200 57.00 -50.02 -25.84
C THR A 200 56.56 -49.73 -24.40
N THR A 201 55.70 -48.73 -24.18
CA THR A 201 55.12 -48.41 -22.87
C THR A 201 53.97 -49.33 -22.51
N ASN A 202 54.03 -49.92 -21.32
CA ASN A 202 53.04 -50.89 -20.85
C ASN A 202 51.84 -50.26 -20.11
N ASN A 203 51.63 -48.94 -20.18
CA ASN A 203 50.49 -48.28 -19.55
C ASN A 203 49.87 -47.19 -20.42
N ARG A 204 48.62 -46.82 -20.11
CA ARG A 204 47.91 -45.69 -20.74
C ARG A 204 46.89 -45.06 -19.80
N VAL A 205 46.74 -43.74 -19.89
CA VAL A 205 45.75 -42.95 -19.15
C VAL A 205 44.48 -42.78 -19.98
N TYR A 206 43.32 -42.97 -19.34
CA TYR A 206 42.00 -42.74 -19.92
C TYR A 206 41.20 -41.73 -19.09
N THR A 207 40.45 -40.87 -19.77
CA THR A 207 39.59 -39.83 -19.17
C THR A 207 38.10 -40.09 -19.36
N SER A 208 37.74 -41.25 -19.95
CA SER A 208 36.36 -41.70 -20.14
C SER A 208 36.19 -43.13 -19.62
N ALA A 209 35.05 -43.40 -18.96
CA ALA A 209 34.69 -44.75 -18.55
C ALA A 209 34.39 -45.60 -19.80
N GLY A 210 34.70 -46.90 -19.73
CA GLY A 210 34.52 -47.79 -20.86
C GLY A 210 35.33 -49.08 -20.72
N THR A 211 35.11 -49.99 -21.66
CA THR A 211 35.91 -51.22 -21.77
C THR A 211 37.10 -50.94 -22.67
N TYR A 212 38.31 -51.13 -22.14
CA TYR A 212 39.55 -50.95 -22.89
C TYR A 212 40.35 -52.25 -22.88
N SER A 213 40.97 -52.53 -24.01
CA SER A 213 41.86 -53.66 -24.23
C SER A 213 43.29 -53.23 -24.50
N VAL A 214 44.22 -54.16 -24.28
CA VAL A 214 45.61 -54.07 -24.70
C VAL A 214 45.99 -55.35 -25.42
N THR A 215 46.60 -55.23 -26.58
CA THR A 215 47.25 -56.34 -27.28
C THR A 215 48.76 -56.22 -27.10
N VAL A 216 49.39 -57.25 -26.55
CA VAL A 216 50.84 -57.34 -26.36
C VAL A 216 51.41 -58.28 -27.40
N THR A 217 52.36 -57.81 -28.20
CA THR A 217 52.91 -58.54 -29.35
C THR A 217 54.44 -58.64 -29.25
N THR A 218 54.97 -59.85 -29.33
CA THR A 218 56.42 -60.13 -29.34
C THR A 218 57.02 -59.96 -30.74
N PRO A 219 58.36 -59.80 -30.87
CA PRO A 219 59.02 -59.62 -32.17
C PRO A 219 58.79 -60.76 -33.18
N ASN A 220 58.65 -62.00 -32.70
CA ASN A 220 58.36 -63.19 -33.51
C ASN A 220 56.86 -63.37 -33.85
N GLY A 221 56.02 -62.37 -33.53
CA GLY A 221 54.61 -62.31 -33.93
C GLY A 221 53.60 -62.91 -32.95
N CYS A 222 54.02 -63.40 -31.77
CA CYS A 222 53.08 -63.92 -30.78
C CYS A 222 52.31 -62.77 -30.11
N ALA A 223 50.97 -62.83 -30.12
CA ALA A 223 50.14 -61.77 -29.55
C ALA A 223 49.11 -62.31 -28.54
N ASN A 224 48.94 -61.62 -27.42
CA ASN A 224 47.88 -61.89 -26.43
C ASN A 224 47.14 -60.60 -26.09
N THR A 225 45.82 -60.69 -25.91
CA THR A 225 44.95 -59.52 -25.63
C THR A 225 44.20 -59.70 -24.32
N ALA A 226 44.23 -58.66 -23.48
CA ALA A 226 43.41 -58.56 -22.27
C ALA A 226 42.49 -57.34 -22.34
N SER A 227 41.34 -57.40 -21.67
CA SER A 227 40.37 -56.29 -21.59
C SER A 227 39.93 -56.03 -20.15
N GLN A 228 39.72 -54.76 -19.79
CA GLN A 228 39.27 -54.32 -18.47
C GLN A 228 38.20 -53.23 -18.64
N VAL A 229 37.15 -53.30 -17.82
CA VAL A 229 36.18 -52.19 -17.68
C VAL A 229 36.74 -51.19 -16.69
N LEU A 230 36.90 -49.93 -17.11
CA LEU A 230 37.39 -48.84 -16.26
C LEU A 230 36.21 -48.04 -15.72
N THR A 231 36.23 -47.83 -14.40
CA THR A 231 35.36 -46.86 -13.73
C THR A 231 36.13 -45.56 -13.45
N LEU A 232 35.42 -44.43 -13.46
CA LEU A 232 35.98 -43.12 -13.16
C LEU A 232 35.25 -42.53 -11.96
N ASN A 233 36.02 -41.94 -11.04
CA ASN A 233 35.46 -41.04 -10.05
C ASN A 233 35.29 -39.67 -10.70
N PRO A 234 34.06 -39.20 -10.93
CA PRO A 234 33.84 -37.88 -11.50
C PRO A 234 34.36 -36.80 -10.54
N ILE A 235 34.89 -35.72 -11.09
CA ILE A 235 35.24 -34.54 -10.30
C ILE A 235 33.94 -33.79 -10.01
N LEU A 236 33.59 -33.68 -8.73
CA LEU A 236 32.37 -33.02 -8.28
C LEU A 236 32.67 -31.62 -7.73
N THR A 237 31.75 -30.68 -7.88
CA THR A 237 31.89 -29.34 -7.29
C THR A 237 30.98 -29.26 -6.06
N PRO A 238 31.54 -29.19 -4.84
CA PRO A 238 30.74 -28.99 -3.63
C PRO A 238 30.05 -27.63 -3.62
N SER A 239 28.82 -27.59 -3.14
CA SER A 239 28.09 -26.35 -2.85
C SER A 239 27.27 -26.51 -1.57
N VAL A 240 26.89 -25.40 -0.95
CA VAL A 240 26.01 -25.40 0.22
C VAL A 240 25.07 -24.21 0.16
N VAL A 241 23.82 -24.39 0.56
CA VAL A 241 22.83 -23.33 0.75
C VAL A 241 22.34 -23.42 2.18
N ILE A 242 22.18 -22.27 2.83
CA ILE A 242 21.54 -22.18 4.14
C ILE A 242 20.13 -21.62 4.00
N THR A 243 19.21 -22.17 4.78
CA THR A 243 17.86 -21.65 5.00
C THR A 243 17.68 -21.32 6.47
N VAL A 244 16.68 -20.50 6.78
CA VAL A 244 16.33 -20.11 8.16
C VAL A 244 14.87 -20.44 8.41
N SER A 245 14.56 -20.90 9.62
CA SER A 245 13.20 -21.14 10.11
C SER A 245 13.03 -20.56 11.52
N PRO A 246 11.90 -19.90 11.84
CA PRO A 246 10.72 -19.71 10.99
C PRO A 246 10.88 -18.66 9.88
N SER A 247 11.74 -17.65 10.05
CA SER A 247 11.93 -16.56 9.08
C SER A 247 13.24 -15.79 9.35
N ASN A 248 13.71 -15.02 8.37
CA ASN A 248 14.77 -14.03 8.56
C ASN A 248 14.29 -12.69 9.15
N VAL A 249 12.98 -12.50 9.31
CA VAL A 249 12.35 -11.37 10.01
C VAL A 249 11.68 -11.90 11.27
N ILE A 250 12.12 -11.45 12.45
CA ILE A 250 11.69 -11.99 13.74
C ILE A 250 11.52 -10.90 14.79
N ALA A 251 10.69 -11.16 15.80
CA ALA A 251 10.69 -10.39 17.03
C ALA A 251 11.96 -10.67 17.86
N LEU A 252 12.46 -9.66 18.57
CA LEU A 252 13.59 -9.79 19.49
C LEU A 252 13.36 -10.93 20.49
N GLY A 253 14.35 -11.80 20.65
CA GLY A 253 14.27 -12.99 21.52
C GLY A 253 13.68 -14.24 20.86
N THR A 254 13.17 -14.14 19.63
CA THR A 254 12.69 -15.32 18.87
C THR A 254 13.84 -16.29 18.58
N ARG A 255 13.62 -17.58 18.85
CA ARG A 255 14.58 -18.64 18.50
C ARG A 255 14.47 -18.97 17.01
N VAL A 256 15.60 -19.01 16.32
CA VAL A 256 15.68 -19.40 14.91
C VAL A 256 16.65 -20.56 14.73
N THR A 257 16.38 -21.38 13.71
CA THR A 257 17.24 -22.48 13.29
C THR A 257 17.73 -22.21 11.88
N PHE A 258 19.05 -22.30 11.67
CA PHE A 258 19.65 -22.28 10.35
C PHE A 258 19.99 -23.71 9.93
N THR A 259 19.61 -24.09 8.72
CA THR A 259 19.86 -25.44 8.17
C THR A 259 20.73 -25.31 6.95
N ALA A 260 21.89 -25.99 6.96
CA ALA A 260 22.76 -26.11 5.80
C ALA A 260 22.39 -27.35 4.98
N THR A 261 22.21 -27.16 3.67
CA THR A 261 21.93 -28.24 2.72
C THR A 261 23.07 -28.33 1.71
N PRO A 262 23.97 -29.32 1.84
CA PRO A 262 25.10 -29.48 0.92
C PRO A 262 24.69 -30.19 -0.37
N THR A 263 25.39 -29.90 -1.46
CA THR A 263 25.48 -30.73 -2.67
C THR A 263 26.92 -31.20 -2.80
N HIS A 264 27.14 -32.50 -3.03
CA HIS A 264 28.47 -33.12 -3.03
C HIS A 264 29.28 -32.88 -1.73
N GLY A 265 28.61 -32.86 -0.57
CA GLY A 265 29.26 -32.73 0.75
C GLY A 265 29.93 -34.02 1.26
N GLY A 266 29.60 -35.17 0.66
CA GLY A 266 30.05 -36.48 1.11
C GLY A 266 29.24 -37.04 2.28
N ALA A 267 29.72 -38.13 2.87
CA ALA A 267 29.03 -38.82 3.96
C ALA A 267 29.17 -38.12 5.32
N THR A 268 30.26 -37.37 5.52
CA THR A 268 30.58 -36.70 6.80
C THR A 268 31.05 -35.25 6.61
N PRO A 269 30.27 -34.39 5.93
CA PRO A 269 30.61 -32.99 5.72
C PRO A 269 30.78 -32.25 7.05
N GLN A 270 31.73 -31.31 7.10
CA GLN A 270 31.92 -30.41 8.24
C GLN A 270 31.40 -29.01 7.89
N TYR A 271 30.90 -28.29 8.90
CA TYR A 271 30.35 -26.94 8.72
C TYR A 271 30.98 -25.98 9.73
N GLN A 272 31.51 -24.86 9.24
CA GLN A 272 31.91 -23.72 10.05
C GLN A 272 30.90 -22.59 9.86
N TRP A 273 30.17 -22.22 10.90
CA TRP A 273 29.22 -21.12 10.88
C TRP A 273 29.90 -19.79 11.18
N TYR A 274 29.35 -18.71 10.62
CA TYR A 274 29.82 -17.34 10.78
C TYR A 274 28.66 -16.39 11.12
N LEU A 275 28.93 -15.45 12.03
CA LEU A 275 28.07 -14.31 12.36
C LEU A 275 28.86 -13.02 12.12
N ASN A 276 28.39 -12.18 11.19
CA ASN A 276 29.06 -10.95 10.77
C ASN A 276 30.54 -11.20 10.42
N ASP A 277 30.77 -12.25 9.62
CA ASP A 277 32.09 -12.73 9.18
C ASP A 277 33.03 -13.27 10.26
N ASN A 278 32.59 -13.36 11.52
CA ASN A 278 33.33 -14.00 12.60
C ASN A 278 32.89 -15.47 12.78
N PRO A 279 33.82 -16.44 12.89
CA PRO A 279 33.47 -17.84 13.08
C PRO A 279 32.81 -18.05 14.46
N ILE A 280 31.76 -18.87 14.51
CA ILE A 280 31.01 -19.17 15.73
C ILE A 280 30.81 -20.68 15.91
N THR A 281 30.75 -21.12 17.16
CA THR A 281 30.31 -22.48 17.57
C THR A 281 28.96 -22.46 18.27
N THR A 282 28.58 -21.31 18.85
CA THR A 282 27.27 -21.04 19.44
C THR A 282 26.73 -19.72 18.92
N LEU A 283 25.42 -19.65 18.69
CA LEU A 283 24.77 -18.43 18.21
C LEU A 283 24.28 -17.60 19.40
N ARG A 284 24.78 -16.35 19.52
CA ARG A 284 24.23 -15.37 20.48
C ARG A 284 22.83 -14.92 20.07
N PRO A 285 22.03 -14.33 20.97
CA PRO A 285 20.80 -13.64 20.57
C PRO A 285 21.07 -12.69 19.41
N LEU A 286 20.25 -12.78 18.37
CA LEU A 286 20.38 -12.00 17.15
C LEU A 286 19.93 -10.56 17.40
N VAL A 287 20.61 -9.63 16.75
CA VAL A 287 20.24 -8.22 16.66
C VAL A 287 19.98 -7.84 15.21
N ASN A 288 19.30 -6.71 15.00
CA ASN A 288 18.96 -6.26 13.67
C ASN A 288 20.23 -6.05 12.81
N GLY A 289 20.21 -6.58 11.58
CA GLY A 289 21.34 -6.49 10.65
C GLY A 289 22.39 -7.61 10.77
N ASP A 290 22.23 -8.54 11.71
CA ASP A 290 23.14 -9.69 11.82
C ASP A 290 23.14 -10.55 10.54
N ARG A 291 24.33 -10.92 10.06
CA ARG A 291 24.54 -11.70 8.83
C ARG A 291 25.06 -13.09 9.16
N ILE A 292 24.32 -14.12 8.77
CA ILE A 292 24.66 -15.53 8.98
C ILE A 292 25.08 -16.18 7.66
N ARG A 293 26.19 -16.92 7.67
CA ARG A 293 26.62 -17.81 6.58
C ARG A 293 27.38 -19.02 7.14
N CYS A 294 27.53 -20.08 6.37
CA CYS A 294 28.40 -21.20 6.71
C CYS A 294 29.40 -21.52 5.59
N VAL A 295 30.50 -22.16 5.96
CA VAL A 295 31.45 -22.79 5.04
C VAL A 295 31.33 -24.30 5.21
N LEU A 296 31.01 -24.99 4.13
CA LEU A 296 31.05 -26.44 4.03
C LEU A 296 32.49 -26.88 3.74
N THR A 297 32.96 -27.92 4.43
CA THR A 297 34.13 -28.72 4.03
C THR A 297 33.64 -30.12 3.64
N THR A 298 33.86 -30.50 2.39
CA THR A 298 33.40 -31.81 1.87
C THR A 298 34.25 -32.95 2.40
N SER A 299 33.64 -34.12 2.59
CA SER A 299 34.35 -35.37 2.89
C SER A 299 34.70 -36.17 1.64
N LEU A 300 34.40 -35.66 0.44
CA LEU A 300 34.72 -36.30 -0.85
C LEU A 300 36.16 -36.01 -1.27
N THR A 301 36.79 -36.96 -1.96
CA THR A 301 38.17 -36.87 -2.43
C THR A 301 38.29 -36.26 -3.83
N CYS A 302 37.37 -36.59 -4.75
CA CYS A 302 37.37 -36.09 -6.13
C CYS A 302 36.50 -34.84 -6.27
N VAL A 303 37.08 -33.71 -5.88
CA VAL A 303 36.38 -32.42 -5.88
C VAL A 303 37.18 -31.29 -6.51
N THR A 304 36.49 -30.30 -7.07
CA THR A 304 37.15 -29.09 -7.60
C THR A 304 37.72 -28.20 -6.49
N THR A 305 37.06 -28.16 -5.33
CA THR A 305 37.48 -27.44 -4.12
C THR A 305 37.12 -28.27 -2.89
N THR A 306 37.90 -28.17 -1.82
CA THR A 306 37.61 -28.85 -0.56
C THR A 306 36.55 -28.12 0.28
N THR A 307 36.31 -26.84 -0.02
CA THR A 307 35.33 -26.01 0.69
C THR A 307 34.38 -25.28 -0.26
N ALA A 308 33.21 -24.90 0.27
CA ALA A 308 32.21 -24.09 -0.42
C ALA A 308 31.52 -23.12 0.56
N ASN A 309 31.30 -21.88 0.13
CA ASN A 309 30.56 -20.88 0.90
C ASN A 309 29.05 -20.99 0.64
N SER A 310 28.23 -20.78 1.68
CA SER A 310 26.79 -20.62 1.50
C SER A 310 26.39 -19.23 1.03
N ASN A 311 25.11 -19.06 0.66
CA ASN A 311 24.45 -17.76 0.68
C ASN A 311 24.54 -17.11 2.08
N THR A 312 24.36 -15.78 2.15
CA THR A 312 24.30 -15.04 3.41
C THR A 312 22.85 -14.66 3.72
N ILE A 313 22.38 -14.95 4.93
CA ILE A 313 21.07 -14.52 5.43
C ILE A 313 21.27 -13.32 6.34
N THR A 314 20.66 -12.18 5.99
CA THR A 314 20.63 -10.99 6.84
C THR A 314 19.35 -11.00 7.67
N MET A 315 19.50 -10.88 8.98
CA MET A 315 18.41 -10.93 9.95
C MET A 315 17.82 -9.54 10.17
N THR A 316 16.50 -9.45 10.13
CA THR A 316 15.73 -8.29 10.60
C THR A 316 15.13 -8.63 11.95
N VAL A 317 15.62 -7.99 13.01
CA VAL A 317 15.18 -8.27 14.39
C VAL A 317 14.47 -7.04 14.94
N ILE A 318 13.20 -7.20 15.28
CA ILE A 318 12.33 -6.09 15.67
C ILE A 318 12.07 -6.12 17.17
N ASP A 319 12.36 -5.02 17.87
CA ASP A 319 12.01 -4.86 19.28
C ASP A 319 10.55 -4.41 19.41
N CYS A 320 9.67 -5.37 19.64
CA CYS A 320 8.23 -5.16 19.74
C CYS A 320 7.80 -4.31 20.93
N SER A 321 8.64 -4.16 21.96
CA SER A 321 8.32 -3.33 23.13
C SER A 321 8.24 -1.83 22.80
N THR A 322 8.83 -1.44 21.67
CA THR A 322 8.88 -0.05 21.20
C THR A 322 7.74 0.32 20.25
N LEU A 323 6.91 -0.65 19.86
CA LEU A 323 5.86 -0.50 18.85
C LEU A 323 4.47 -0.67 19.49
N PRO A 324 3.90 0.38 20.11
CA PRO A 324 2.54 0.30 20.65
C PRO A 324 1.48 0.16 19.54
N ARG A 325 1.78 0.67 18.34
CA ARG A 325 0.94 0.59 17.14
C ARG A 325 1.80 0.56 15.88
N LEU A 326 1.20 0.17 14.76
CA LEU A 326 1.82 0.29 13.44
C LEU A 326 1.15 1.37 12.59
N TYR A 327 1.94 2.02 11.73
CA TYR A 327 1.47 3.01 10.77
C TYR A 327 1.63 2.48 9.34
N VAL A 328 0.60 2.63 8.52
CA VAL A 328 0.55 2.06 7.16
C VAL A 328 0.16 3.13 6.14
N LYS A 329 0.89 3.19 5.02
CA LYS A 329 0.63 4.05 3.84
C LYS A 329 0.50 3.19 2.58
N PRO A 330 -0.09 3.69 1.48
CA PRO A 330 -0.21 2.92 0.24
C PRO A 330 1.15 2.53 -0.36
N THR A 331 2.19 3.29 -0.01
CA THR A 331 3.59 3.01 -0.33
C THR A 331 4.42 3.15 0.94
N ALA A 332 5.45 2.30 1.08
CA ALA A 332 6.33 2.35 2.23
C ALA A 332 7.07 3.69 2.29
N SER A 333 7.27 4.22 3.50
CA SER A 333 8.04 5.45 3.75
C SER A 333 9.21 5.15 4.68
N GLY A 334 10.32 5.88 4.54
CA GLY A 334 11.47 5.76 5.43
C GLY A 334 12.04 4.34 5.48
N THR A 335 12.16 3.78 6.68
CA THR A 335 12.59 2.38 6.90
C THR A 335 11.54 1.34 6.54
N GLY A 336 10.26 1.73 6.44
CA GLY A 336 9.14 0.82 6.16
C GLY A 336 8.78 -0.13 7.31
N ASP A 337 9.25 0.12 8.53
CA ASP A 337 9.04 -0.73 9.71
C ASP A 337 7.71 -0.48 10.46
N GLY A 338 6.96 0.55 10.07
CA GLY A 338 5.69 0.90 10.69
C GLY A 338 5.79 1.60 12.04
N SER A 339 6.98 2.02 12.49
CA SER A 339 7.18 2.69 13.79
C SER A 339 6.58 4.10 13.89
N SER A 340 6.40 4.77 12.75
CA SER A 340 5.84 6.13 12.67
C SER A 340 5.27 6.39 11.27
N TRP A 341 4.55 7.50 11.08
CA TRP A 341 4.13 7.94 9.75
C TRP A 341 5.29 8.19 8.77
N ALA A 342 6.48 8.54 9.26
CA ALA A 342 7.68 8.73 8.44
C ALA A 342 8.29 7.39 8.00
N ASN A 343 8.09 6.34 8.81
CA ASN A 343 8.59 4.98 8.58
C ASN A 343 7.47 3.99 8.24
N ALA A 344 6.34 4.48 7.73
CA ALA A 344 5.12 3.67 7.58
C ALA A 344 5.33 2.46 6.66
N MET A 345 4.69 1.34 7.00
CA MET A 345 4.66 0.14 6.16
C MET A 345 3.89 0.42 4.86
N GLY A 346 4.29 -0.23 3.76
CA GLY A 346 3.64 -0.09 2.45
C GLY A 346 2.53 -1.11 2.16
N ASN A 347 2.26 -2.04 3.08
CA ASN A 347 1.31 -3.13 2.85
C ASN A 347 0.53 -3.45 4.14
N LEU A 348 -0.80 -3.40 4.07
CA LEU A 348 -1.67 -3.65 5.23
C LEU A 348 -1.75 -5.14 5.60
N SER A 349 -1.69 -6.06 4.62
CA SER A 349 -1.66 -7.50 4.91
C SER A 349 -0.39 -7.88 5.70
N ASP A 350 0.75 -7.24 5.42
CA ASP A 350 1.98 -7.44 6.18
C ASP A 350 1.89 -6.84 7.59
N ALA A 351 1.25 -5.68 7.74
CA ALA A 351 1.01 -5.08 9.06
C ALA A 351 0.08 -5.93 9.93
N LEU A 352 -0.98 -6.51 9.36
CA LEU A 352 -1.87 -7.44 10.07
C LEU A 352 -1.15 -8.74 10.49
N ASN A 353 -0.17 -9.19 9.72
CA ASN A 353 0.64 -10.38 9.97
C ASN A 353 2.01 -10.05 10.61
N HIS A 354 2.14 -8.88 11.22
CA HIS A 354 3.42 -8.42 11.74
C HIS A 354 3.92 -9.30 12.90
N VAL A 355 5.22 -9.60 12.91
CA VAL A 355 5.86 -10.54 13.86
C VAL A 355 5.69 -10.15 15.33
N CYS A 356 5.41 -8.87 15.60
CA CYS A 356 5.21 -8.37 16.96
C CYS A 356 3.82 -8.61 17.53
N GLY A 357 2.86 -9.12 16.75
CA GLY A 357 1.50 -9.35 17.24
C GLY A 357 0.80 -8.08 17.74
N ILE A 358 1.14 -6.93 17.14
CA ILE A 358 0.59 -5.61 17.47
C ILE A 358 -0.94 -5.64 17.37
N LYS A 359 -1.62 -4.92 18.26
CA LYS A 359 -3.10 -4.92 18.35
C LYS A 359 -3.76 -3.64 17.83
N GLU A 360 -2.96 -2.67 17.40
CA GLU A 360 -3.46 -1.40 16.85
C GLU A 360 -2.69 -1.00 15.59
N ILE A 361 -3.41 -0.71 14.50
CA ILE A 361 -2.85 -0.26 13.23
C ILE A 361 -3.58 1.00 12.76
N TRP A 362 -2.82 2.03 12.41
CA TRP A 362 -3.32 3.27 11.82
C TRP A 362 -3.00 3.31 10.34
N VAL A 363 -4.01 3.51 9.50
CA VAL A 363 -3.92 3.40 8.05
C VAL A 363 -4.27 4.75 7.42
N ALA A 364 -3.33 5.29 6.66
CA ALA A 364 -3.53 6.54 5.93
C ALA A 364 -4.55 6.40 4.80
N GLY A 365 -5.06 7.52 4.32
CA GLY A 365 -5.88 7.57 3.11
C GLY A 365 -5.17 6.95 1.90
N GLY A 366 -5.94 6.25 1.06
CA GLY A 366 -5.46 5.55 -0.13
C GLY A 366 -6.05 4.16 -0.29
N THR A 367 -5.69 3.48 -1.38
CA THR A 367 -6.24 2.15 -1.74
C THR A 367 -5.28 1.03 -1.37
N TYR A 368 -5.81 0.00 -0.71
CA TYR A 368 -5.10 -1.17 -0.22
C TYR A 368 -5.79 -2.43 -0.72
N LYS A 369 -5.01 -3.33 -1.30
CA LYS A 369 -5.49 -4.64 -1.78
C LYS A 369 -4.87 -5.74 -0.92
N PRO A 370 -5.62 -6.79 -0.58
CA PRO A 370 -5.06 -7.88 0.20
C PRO A 370 -4.03 -8.66 -0.62
N SER A 371 -3.00 -9.19 0.03
CA SER A 371 -1.93 -9.98 -0.61
C SER A 371 -1.74 -11.38 -0.01
N ARG A 372 -2.52 -11.73 1.02
CA ARG A 372 -2.39 -12.98 1.78
C ARG A 372 -3.73 -13.70 1.92
N ASP A 373 -3.69 -15.03 2.00
CA ASP A 373 -4.86 -15.87 2.31
C ASP A 373 -5.23 -15.83 3.81
N GLU A 374 -6.26 -16.59 4.20
CA GLU A 374 -6.71 -16.71 5.60
C GLU A 374 -5.68 -17.34 6.56
N TYR A 375 -4.60 -17.93 6.04
CA TYR A 375 -3.52 -18.50 6.84
C TYR A 375 -2.33 -17.53 6.97
N GLY A 376 -2.44 -16.34 6.39
CA GLY A 376 -1.35 -15.35 6.36
C GLY A 376 -0.29 -15.67 5.30
N THR A 377 -0.56 -16.59 4.36
CA THR A 377 0.38 -16.96 3.29
C THR A 377 0.24 -16.01 2.11
N VAL A 378 1.35 -15.56 1.52
CA VAL A 378 1.31 -14.76 0.30
C VAL A 378 0.84 -15.63 -0.86
N VAL A 379 -0.28 -15.25 -1.48
CA VAL A 379 -0.88 -15.95 -2.63
C VAL A 379 -1.26 -14.93 -3.71
N ALA A 380 -1.56 -15.40 -4.92
CA ALA A 380 -1.86 -14.53 -6.07
C ALA A 380 -3.26 -14.77 -6.68
N ASP A 381 -4.13 -15.49 -5.99
CA ASP A 381 -5.49 -15.82 -6.44
C ASP A 381 -6.57 -14.99 -5.70
N ASN A 382 -7.84 -15.33 -5.93
CA ASN A 382 -8.99 -14.64 -5.32
C ASN A 382 -9.17 -14.93 -3.81
N SER A 383 -8.39 -15.83 -3.20
CA SER A 383 -8.47 -16.11 -1.76
C SER A 383 -7.80 -15.04 -0.89
N ARG A 384 -7.07 -14.10 -1.51
CA ARG A 384 -6.46 -12.96 -0.81
C ARG A 384 -7.51 -12.17 -0.01
N VAL A 385 -7.26 -12.00 1.28
CA VAL A 385 -8.17 -11.38 2.25
C VAL A 385 -7.40 -10.58 3.31
N PHE A 386 -8.01 -9.54 3.87
CA PHE A 386 -7.58 -8.93 5.13
C PHE A 386 -8.17 -9.75 6.30
N ALA A 387 -7.53 -10.87 6.61
CA ALA A 387 -7.86 -11.67 7.79
C ALA A 387 -7.47 -10.92 9.06
N MET A 388 -8.46 -10.63 9.91
CA MET A 388 -8.29 -9.82 11.12
C MET A 388 -7.83 -10.69 12.29
N PRO A 389 -6.62 -10.48 12.84
CA PRO A 389 -6.17 -11.23 14.02
C PRO A 389 -7.06 -10.98 15.24
N ASN A 390 -7.09 -11.94 16.17
CA ASN A 390 -7.84 -11.81 17.42
C ASN A 390 -7.36 -10.59 18.24
N GLY A 391 -8.29 -9.67 18.57
CA GLY A 391 -8.02 -8.44 19.31
C GLY A 391 -7.40 -7.30 18.50
N MET A 392 -7.34 -7.43 17.16
CA MET A 392 -6.78 -6.40 16.28
C MET A 392 -7.75 -5.24 16.09
N LYS A 393 -7.26 -4.01 16.28
CA LYS A 393 -7.99 -2.76 15.99
C LYS A 393 -7.29 -2.03 14.85
N ILE A 394 -7.99 -1.85 13.74
CA ILE A 394 -7.52 -1.04 12.63
C ILE A 394 -8.37 0.22 12.48
N TYR A 395 -7.70 1.34 12.31
CA TYR A 395 -8.30 2.66 12.14
C TYR A 395 -7.82 3.22 10.80
N GLY A 396 -8.77 3.51 9.92
CA GLY A 396 -8.54 4.05 8.59
C GLY A 396 -8.93 5.51 8.51
N SER A 397 -8.53 6.11 7.41
CA SER A 397 -8.79 7.48 7.00
C SER A 397 -8.04 8.55 7.77
N PHE A 398 -6.75 8.29 8.04
CA PHE A 398 -5.80 9.28 8.54
C PHE A 398 -5.18 10.10 7.39
N ALA A 399 -4.86 11.36 7.64
CA ALA A 399 -4.03 12.20 6.77
C ALA A 399 -2.56 11.75 6.76
N GLY A 400 -2.11 11.02 7.79
CA GLY A 400 -0.76 10.45 7.88
C GLY A 400 0.23 11.38 8.59
N ASN A 401 -0.26 12.22 9.49
CA ASN A 401 0.54 13.12 10.33
C ASN A 401 0.04 13.20 11.79
N GLU A 402 -1.01 12.45 12.12
CA GLU A 402 -1.66 12.44 13.42
C GLU A 402 -0.81 11.72 14.47
N SER A 403 -0.77 12.29 15.67
CA SER A 403 -0.16 11.71 16.86
C SER A 403 -1.20 11.07 17.80
N ASP A 404 -2.46 11.47 17.71
CA ASP A 404 -3.55 11.01 18.57
C ASP A 404 -4.80 10.62 17.78
N LEU A 405 -5.54 9.60 18.26
CA LEU A 405 -6.73 9.10 17.56
C LEU A 405 -7.83 10.15 17.46
N SER A 406 -7.92 11.09 18.41
CA SER A 406 -8.89 12.20 18.40
C SER A 406 -8.67 13.20 17.26
N GLN A 407 -7.47 13.26 16.69
CA GLN A 407 -7.17 14.10 15.52
C GLN A 407 -7.82 13.55 14.24
N ARG A 408 -8.20 12.27 14.24
CA ARG A 408 -8.98 11.61 13.18
C ARG A 408 -10.46 12.02 13.26
N THR A 409 -10.71 13.30 13.07
CA THR A 409 -12.06 13.89 13.06
C THR A 409 -12.86 13.44 11.82
N PRO A 410 -14.19 13.55 11.82
CA PRO A 410 -15.00 13.18 10.65
C PRO A 410 -14.62 13.91 9.36
N SER A 411 -14.18 15.18 9.44
CA SER A 411 -13.70 15.93 8.28
C SER A 411 -12.37 15.37 7.75
N VAL A 412 -11.46 14.95 8.63
CA VAL A 412 -10.21 14.27 8.25
C VAL A 412 -10.51 12.94 7.58
N MET A 413 -11.46 12.16 8.12
CA MET A 413 -11.85 10.87 7.55
C MET A 413 -12.40 11.01 6.13
N ARG A 414 -13.26 12.00 5.89
CA ARG A 414 -13.81 12.28 4.55
C ARG A 414 -12.74 12.77 3.56
N ALA A 415 -11.80 13.59 4.02
CA ALA A 415 -10.75 14.13 3.17
C ALA A 415 -9.68 13.09 2.78
N ASN A 416 -9.53 12.02 3.57
CA ASN A 416 -8.47 11.03 3.40
C ASN A 416 -9.02 9.60 3.40
N PRO A 417 -9.93 9.23 2.48
CA PRO A 417 -10.58 7.92 2.53
C PRO A 417 -9.57 6.77 2.41
N THR A 418 -9.62 5.82 3.36
CA THR A 418 -8.90 4.54 3.24
C THR A 418 -9.81 3.50 2.59
N ILE A 419 -9.39 2.96 1.44
CA ILE A 419 -10.17 2.03 0.61
C ILE A 419 -9.52 0.65 0.66
N LEU A 420 -10.22 -0.35 1.19
CA LEU A 420 -9.89 -1.76 1.06
C LEU A 420 -10.61 -2.29 -0.19
N SER A 421 -9.84 -2.61 -1.24
CA SER A 421 -10.39 -3.00 -2.53
C SER A 421 -10.06 -4.46 -2.86
N GLY A 422 -11.08 -5.21 -3.27
CA GLY A 422 -10.96 -6.55 -3.82
C GLY A 422 -10.70 -6.60 -5.32
N ASP A 423 -10.79 -5.48 -6.04
CA ASP A 423 -10.57 -5.40 -7.50
C ASP A 423 -9.07 -5.49 -7.79
N PHE A 424 -8.57 -6.63 -8.24
CA PHE A 424 -7.14 -6.79 -8.50
C PHE A 424 -6.72 -6.19 -9.85
N SER A 425 -7.59 -6.24 -10.85
CA SER A 425 -7.31 -5.76 -12.22
C SER A 425 -7.68 -4.29 -12.47
N ASN A 426 -8.34 -3.61 -11.52
CA ASN A 426 -8.88 -2.26 -11.65
C ASN A 426 -9.83 -2.10 -12.86
N ASN A 427 -10.66 -3.10 -13.13
CA ASN A 427 -11.49 -3.20 -14.35
C ASN A 427 -12.99 -3.31 -14.05
N ASP A 428 -13.39 -3.24 -12.78
CA ASP A 428 -14.79 -3.35 -12.37
C ASP A 428 -15.65 -2.23 -12.97
N VAL A 429 -16.85 -2.62 -13.43
CA VAL A 429 -17.87 -1.67 -13.90
C VAL A 429 -19.12 -1.84 -13.04
N VAL A 430 -19.53 -0.74 -12.41
CA VAL A 430 -20.75 -0.69 -11.59
C VAL A 430 -21.72 0.32 -12.16
N THR A 431 -22.95 -0.13 -12.46
CA THR A 431 -24.01 0.72 -13.00
C THR A 431 -25.31 0.54 -12.22
N GLY A 432 -26.14 1.58 -12.21
CA GLY A 432 -27.45 1.56 -11.55
C GLY A 432 -27.39 1.41 -10.02
N SER A 433 -28.57 1.15 -9.46
CA SER A 433 -28.82 0.88 -8.04
C SER A 433 -30.14 0.12 -7.88
N GLY A 434 -30.31 -0.60 -6.78
CA GLY A 434 -31.52 -1.39 -6.52
C GLY A 434 -31.80 -2.35 -7.68
N SER A 435 -33.00 -2.31 -8.27
CA SER A 435 -33.40 -3.18 -9.39
C SER A 435 -32.53 -3.08 -10.64
N THR A 436 -31.82 -1.97 -10.81
CA THR A 436 -30.96 -1.69 -11.97
C THR A 436 -29.48 -1.91 -11.67
N LEU A 437 -29.14 -2.31 -10.44
CA LEU A 437 -27.76 -2.52 -10.05
C LEU A 437 -27.15 -3.67 -10.85
N ALA A 438 -26.08 -3.38 -11.57
CA ALA A 438 -25.27 -4.36 -12.26
C ALA A 438 -23.78 -4.16 -11.91
N LEU A 439 -23.15 -5.25 -11.48
CA LEU A 439 -21.70 -5.38 -11.31
C LEU A 439 -21.18 -6.21 -12.48
N ALA A 440 -20.14 -5.76 -13.15
CA ALA A 440 -19.48 -6.47 -14.25
C ALA A 440 -17.96 -6.48 -14.04
N ASN A 441 -17.29 -7.47 -14.65
CA ASN A 441 -15.85 -7.74 -14.57
C ASN A 441 -15.28 -8.15 -13.21
N TYR A 442 -16.11 -8.38 -12.19
CA TYR A 442 -15.70 -8.71 -10.82
C TYR A 442 -15.18 -10.15 -10.59
N GLY A 443 -14.87 -10.90 -11.66
CA GLY A 443 -14.54 -12.33 -11.59
C GLY A 443 -13.14 -12.63 -11.04
N ASP A 444 -12.19 -11.72 -11.21
CA ASP A 444 -10.85 -11.82 -10.64
C ASP A 444 -10.76 -11.27 -9.21
N ASN A 445 -11.82 -10.67 -8.68
CA ASN A 445 -11.79 -10.00 -7.39
C ASN A 445 -11.69 -10.94 -6.20
N ALA A 446 -11.17 -10.41 -5.08
CA ALA A 446 -11.16 -11.09 -3.79
C ALA A 446 -12.55 -11.68 -3.44
N TYR A 447 -12.58 -12.92 -2.94
CA TYR A 447 -13.83 -13.53 -2.49
C TYR A 447 -14.43 -12.78 -1.31
N HIS A 448 -13.58 -12.48 -0.32
CA HIS A 448 -13.90 -11.60 0.79
C HIS A 448 -12.79 -10.56 0.89
N ILE A 449 -13.14 -9.31 1.15
CA ILE A 449 -12.13 -8.27 1.36
C ILE A 449 -11.61 -8.36 2.80
N VAL A 450 -12.51 -8.51 3.77
CA VAL A 450 -12.18 -8.58 5.19
C VAL A 450 -12.83 -9.82 5.81
N ALA A 451 -12.09 -10.53 6.66
CA ALA A 451 -12.61 -11.69 7.37
C ALA A 451 -12.32 -11.62 8.87
N PHE A 452 -13.34 -11.92 9.68
CA PHE A 452 -13.25 -12.08 11.12
C PHE A 452 -13.70 -13.50 11.49
N TYR A 453 -12.80 -14.27 12.10
CA TYR A 453 -13.07 -15.61 12.60
C TYR A 453 -12.22 -15.85 13.85
N ASN A 454 -12.79 -16.56 14.84
CA ASN A 454 -12.12 -16.83 16.13
C ASN A 454 -11.58 -15.58 16.88
N THR A 455 -12.23 -14.42 16.74
CA THR A 455 -11.86 -13.18 17.43
C THR A 455 -12.57 -13.03 18.78
N THR A 456 -12.09 -13.72 19.82
CA THR A 456 -12.67 -13.66 21.17
C THR A 456 -12.40 -12.36 21.93
N LEU A 457 -11.32 -11.66 21.59
CA LEU A 457 -11.04 -10.30 22.03
C LEU A 457 -11.67 -9.31 21.04
N GLU A 458 -12.01 -8.11 21.50
CA GLU A 458 -12.57 -7.06 20.65
C GLU A 458 -11.62 -6.77 19.46
N SER A 459 -12.04 -7.18 18.27
CA SER A 459 -11.43 -6.78 17.01
C SER A 459 -12.26 -5.67 16.39
N ARG A 460 -11.60 -4.65 15.82
CA ARG A 460 -12.26 -3.45 15.31
C ARG A 460 -11.76 -3.07 13.92
N ILE A 461 -12.69 -2.70 13.05
CA ILE A 461 -12.43 -1.98 11.80
C ILE A 461 -13.19 -0.67 11.83
N ASP A 462 -12.49 0.44 11.67
CA ASP A 462 -13.07 1.77 11.82
C ASP A 462 -12.60 2.75 10.74
N GLY A 463 -13.53 3.31 9.95
CA GLY A 463 -13.19 4.37 8.99
C GLY A 463 -12.65 3.87 7.66
N PHE A 464 -13.19 2.78 7.13
CA PHE A 464 -12.76 2.19 5.86
C PHE A 464 -13.89 2.16 4.83
N THR A 465 -13.55 2.41 3.58
CA THR A 465 -14.38 2.00 2.43
C THR A 465 -13.99 0.59 2.03
N ILE A 466 -14.94 -0.34 1.92
CA ILE A 466 -14.72 -1.76 1.63
C ILE A 466 -15.50 -2.09 0.35
N THR A 467 -14.78 -2.34 -0.74
CA THR A 467 -15.36 -2.39 -2.09
C THR A 467 -14.80 -3.47 -3.00
N SER A 468 -15.61 -3.89 -3.97
CA SER A 468 -15.21 -4.80 -5.04
C SER A 468 -14.90 -6.23 -4.59
N GLY A 469 -15.62 -6.77 -3.60
CA GLY A 469 -15.61 -8.20 -3.31
C GLY A 469 -16.50 -8.97 -4.28
N SER A 470 -16.21 -10.26 -4.51
CA SER A 470 -16.99 -11.12 -5.42
C SER A 470 -17.85 -12.19 -4.72
N GLY A 471 -17.55 -12.52 -3.46
CA GLY A 471 -18.20 -13.58 -2.69
C GLY A 471 -17.94 -15.01 -3.18
N GLY A 472 -17.16 -15.17 -4.26
CA GLY A 472 -16.80 -16.46 -4.87
C GLY A 472 -17.93 -17.15 -5.65
N GLY A 473 -17.55 -17.98 -6.64
CA GLY A 473 -18.47 -18.76 -7.48
C GLY A 473 -18.08 -20.24 -7.62
N GLY A 474 -17.21 -20.75 -6.75
CA GLY A 474 -16.69 -22.11 -6.83
C GLY A 474 -17.22 -23.00 -5.71
N ASN A 475 -17.62 -24.23 -6.04
CA ASN A 475 -17.87 -25.31 -5.07
C ASN A 475 -16.59 -25.65 -4.30
N ILE A 476 -16.20 -24.84 -3.32
CA ILE A 476 -15.16 -25.17 -2.35
C ILE A 476 -15.85 -25.82 -1.14
N TYR A 477 -16.48 -26.98 -1.38
CA TYR A 477 -17.13 -27.80 -0.34
C TYR A 477 -16.13 -28.45 0.65
N ASN A 478 -14.84 -28.05 0.62
CA ASN A 478 -13.81 -28.57 1.54
C ASN A 478 -12.89 -27.50 2.17
N LYS A 479 -13.13 -26.20 1.97
CA LYS A 479 -12.38 -25.12 2.64
C LYS A 479 -13.26 -23.87 2.91
N GLY A 480 -14.10 -23.94 3.94
CA GLY A 480 -14.56 -22.86 4.84
C GLY A 480 -15.18 -21.53 4.32
N LEU A 481 -14.76 -20.95 3.19
CA LEU A 481 -14.95 -19.52 2.90
C LEU A 481 -15.73 -19.24 1.60
N GLY A 482 -15.56 -20.03 0.54
CA GLY A 482 -15.82 -19.61 -0.85
C GLY A 482 -17.25 -19.34 -1.35
N ASN A 483 -18.27 -19.23 -0.48
CA ASN A 483 -19.66 -18.91 -0.89
C ASN A 483 -20.27 -17.71 -0.14
N HIS A 484 -19.52 -17.00 0.70
CA HIS A 484 -20.07 -16.05 1.69
C HIS A 484 -19.87 -14.57 1.31
N GLY A 485 -20.23 -13.64 2.18
CA GLY A 485 -20.36 -12.20 1.87
C GLY A 485 -19.15 -11.54 1.17
N GLY A 486 -19.36 -10.84 0.07
CA GLY A 486 -18.28 -10.26 -0.74
C GLY A 486 -17.41 -9.22 -0.03
N GLY A 487 -18.02 -8.34 0.76
CA GLY A 487 -17.30 -7.31 1.51
C GLY A 487 -16.62 -7.85 2.76
N ILE A 488 -17.43 -8.12 3.79
CA ILE A 488 -16.96 -8.60 5.10
C ILE A 488 -17.64 -9.92 5.43
N TRP A 489 -16.85 -10.88 5.90
CA TRP A 489 -17.36 -12.13 6.46
C TRP A 489 -16.99 -12.25 7.94
N VAL A 490 -17.99 -12.54 8.77
CA VAL A 490 -17.84 -12.72 10.22
C VAL A 490 -18.41 -14.08 10.63
N SER A 491 -17.57 -14.97 11.16
CA SER A 491 -17.98 -16.32 11.56
C SER A 491 -17.66 -16.65 13.00
N ASP A 492 -18.26 -17.74 13.49
CA ASP A 492 -18.01 -18.40 14.77
C ASP A 492 -18.63 -17.73 16.00
N ALA A 493 -19.20 -18.57 16.87
CA ALA A 493 -19.80 -18.13 18.12
C ALA A 493 -18.72 -17.55 19.05
N GLY A 494 -19.04 -16.41 19.67
CA GLY A 494 -18.13 -15.71 20.58
C GLY A 494 -17.18 -14.74 19.89
N THR A 495 -17.30 -14.53 18.58
CA THR A 495 -16.60 -13.41 17.92
C THR A 495 -17.10 -12.06 18.43
N ASN A 496 -16.16 -11.23 18.87
CA ASN A 496 -16.38 -9.87 19.35
C ASN A 496 -15.80 -8.87 18.34
N VAL A 497 -16.67 -8.38 17.45
CA VAL A 497 -16.28 -7.54 16.31
C VAL A 497 -17.04 -6.22 16.35
N THR A 498 -16.32 -5.11 16.19
CA THR A 498 -16.88 -3.77 15.99
C THR A 498 -16.55 -3.27 14.58
N ILE A 499 -17.58 -2.94 13.80
CA ILE A 499 -17.48 -2.32 12.48
C ILE A 499 -18.04 -0.91 12.62
N ALA A 500 -17.19 0.12 12.51
CA ALA A 500 -17.58 1.50 12.80
C ALA A 500 -17.20 2.46 11.68
N ASN A 501 -18.05 3.43 11.35
CA ASN A 501 -17.72 4.48 10.37
C ASN A 501 -17.25 3.94 9.00
N CYS A 502 -17.74 2.77 8.59
CA CYS A 502 -17.31 2.11 7.36
C CYS A 502 -18.32 2.30 6.23
N ILE A 503 -17.83 2.38 4.99
CA ILE A 503 -18.63 2.38 3.77
C ILE A 503 -18.42 1.04 3.08
N ILE A 504 -19.36 0.12 3.22
CA ILE A 504 -19.37 -1.19 2.56
C ILE A 504 -20.15 -1.02 1.26
N THR A 505 -19.46 -1.01 0.12
CA THR A 505 -20.07 -0.62 -1.15
C THR A 505 -19.65 -1.47 -2.33
N LYS A 506 -20.53 -1.65 -3.32
CA LYS A 506 -20.21 -2.29 -4.61
C LYS A 506 -19.60 -3.68 -4.49
N ASN A 507 -19.99 -4.42 -3.45
CA ASN A 507 -19.55 -5.80 -3.26
C ASN A 507 -20.60 -6.75 -3.85
N GLY A 508 -20.14 -7.74 -4.60
CA GLY A 508 -20.94 -8.85 -5.10
C GLY A 508 -20.77 -10.08 -4.22
N GLY A 509 -21.81 -10.93 -4.15
CA GLY A 509 -21.68 -12.27 -3.57
C GLY A 509 -22.84 -13.19 -3.90
N VAL A 510 -22.72 -14.45 -3.46
CA VAL A 510 -23.74 -15.47 -3.67
C VAL A 510 -24.86 -15.35 -2.63
N TYR A 511 -24.50 -15.31 -1.34
CA TYR A 511 -25.43 -15.20 -0.21
C TYR A 511 -25.48 -13.83 0.46
N ALA A 512 -24.48 -12.98 0.26
CA ALA A 512 -24.49 -11.60 0.71
C ALA A 512 -23.54 -10.76 -0.15
N GLY A 513 -23.92 -9.54 -0.51
CA GLY A 513 -23.00 -8.62 -1.17
C GLY A 513 -22.08 -7.95 -0.15
N GLY A 514 -22.66 -7.25 0.82
CA GLY A 514 -21.93 -6.42 1.77
C GLY A 514 -21.30 -7.21 2.91
N VAL A 515 -22.11 -7.61 3.90
CA VAL A 515 -21.64 -8.29 5.12
C VAL A 515 -22.42 -9.58 5.35
N MET A 516 -21.71 -10.64 5.72
CA MET A 516 -22.32 -11.90 6.15
C MET A 516 -21.89 -12.28 7.57
N ASN A 517 -22.88 -12.48 8.44
CA ASN A 517 -22.71 -13.00 9.79
C ASN A 517 -23.19 -14.46 9.84
N TYR A 518 -22.29 -15.36 10.22
CA TYR A 518 -22.57 -16.77 10.37
C TYR A 518 -22.24 -17.23 11.79
N ASN A 519 -23.28 -17.47 12.59
CA ASN A 519 -23.15 -17.76 14.02
C ASN A 519 -22.33 -16.70 14.79
N SER A 520 -22.51 -15.42 14.43
CA SER A 520 -21.73 -14.28 14.94
C SER A 520 -22.60 -13.07 15.24
N SER A 521 -22.11 -12.16 16.09
CA SER A 521 -22.93 -11.04 16.61
C SER A 521 -22.14 -9.73 16.67
N PRO A 522 -21.72 -9.17 15.52
CA PRO A 522 -20.95 -7.93 15.50
C PRO A 522 -21.79 -6.72 15.94
N THR A 523 -21.09 -5.71 16.43
CA THR A 523 -21.63 -4.35 16.61
C THR A 523 -21.27 -3.51 15.39
N ILE A 524 -22.27 -2.92 14.73
CA ILE A 524 -22.11 -2.15 13.49
C ILE A 524 -22.68 -0.74 13.72
N THR A 525 -21.84 0.28 13.66
CA THR A 525 -22.24 1.66 13.97
C THR A 525 -21.78 2.65 12.92
N ASN A 526 -22.62 3.64 12.60
CA ASN A 526 -22.28 4.70 11.64
C ASN A 526 -21.80 4.16 10.28
N CYS A 527 -22.36 3.03 9.82
CA CYS A 527 -21.91 2.37 8.59
C CYS A 527 -22.90 2.56 7.45
N VAL A 528 -22.35 2.60 6.23
CA VAL A 528 -23.14 2.64 5.00
C VAL A 528 -22.98 1.32 4.25
N PHE A 529 -24.10 0.77 3.80
CA PHE A 529 -24.18 -0.36 2.90
C PHE A 529 -24.78 0.15 1.59
N ASP A 530 -23.94 0.42 0.60
CA ASP A 530 -24.36 1.04 -0.66
C ASP A 530 -24.11 0.14 -1.87
N ARG A 531 -25.14 -0.15 -2.66
CA ARG A 531 -25.01 -0.88 -3.94
C ARG A 531 -24.26 -2.22 -3.82
N ASN A 532 -24.50 -2.96 -2.75
CA ASN A 532 -24.03 -4.34 -2.64
C ASN A 532 -25.05 -5.29 -3.27
N SER A 533 -24.56 -6.37 -3.90
CA SER A 533 -25.37 -7.26 -4.73
C SER A 533 -25.22 -8.73 -4.31
N ALA A 534 -26.35 -9.39 -4.05
CA ALA A 534 -26.44 -10.83 -3.89
C ALA A 534 -27.12 -11.46 -5.12
N SER A 535 -26.32 -12.13 -5.93
CA SER A 535 -26.70 -12.58 -7.27
C SER A 535 -27.70 -13.74 -7.29
N LEU A 536 -27.65 -14.64 -6.29
CA LEU A 536 -28.44 -15.87 -6.29
C LEU A 536 -29.59 -15.87 -5.27
N PHE A 537 -29.35 -15.50 -4.01
CA PHE A 537 -30.30 -15.79 -2.94
C PHE A 537 -30.71 -14.56 -2.11
N HIS A 538 -29.87 -14.08 -1.18
CA HIS A 538 -30.33 -13.29 -0.03
C HIS A 538 -29.42 -12.09 0.28
N GLY A 539 -29.91 -11.08 1.01
CA GLY A 539 -29.06 -10.20 1.83
C GLY A 539 -28.07 -9.32 1.05
N GLY A 540 -28.54 -8.48 0.14
CA GLY A 540 -27.69 -7.62 -0.69
C GLY A 540 -26.70 -6.79 0.16
N GLY A 541 -27.21 -6.09 1.18
CA GLY A 541 -26.41 -5.36 2.15
C GLY A 541 -25.86 -6.23 3.29
N LEU A 542 -26.74 -6.84 4.09
CA LEU A 542 -26.39 -7.63 5.28
C LEU A 542 -27.17 -8.95 5.32
N TYR A 543 -26.47 -10.04 5.60
CA TYR A 543 -27.08 -11.36 5.81
C TYR A 543 -26.69 -11.96 7.17
N ASN A 544 -27.68 -12.30 7.98
CA ASN A 544 -27.52 -12.93 9.28
C ASN A 544 -28.07 -14.36 9.27
N HIS A 545 -27.22 -15.31 9.64
CA HIS A 545 -27.54 -16.73 9.57
C HIS A 545 -27.06 -17.51 10.80
N THR A 546 -27.76 -18.59 11.15
CA THR A 546 -27.45 -19.49 12.27
C THR A 546 -27.35 -18.75 13.61
N ASN A 547 -28.48 -18.31 14.19
CA ASN A 547 -28.51 -17.65 15.50
C ASN A 547 -27.60 -16.41 15.66
N SER A 548 -27.31 -15.71 14.56
CA SER A 548 -26.51 -14.47 14.59
C SER A 548 -27.30 -13.33 15.20
N ARG A 549 -26.67 -12.48 16.03
CA ARG A 549 -27.36 -11.41 16.77
C ARG A 549 -26.67 -10.04 16.67
N PRO A 550 -26.48 -9.49 15.46
CA PRO A 550 -25.81 -8.21 15.33
C PRO A 550 -26.61 -7.05 15.92
N THR A 551 -25.89 -6.04 16.38
CA THR A 551 -26.46 -4.77 16.86
C THR A 551 -26.05 -3.65 15.91
N LEU A 552 -27.02 -2.94 15.36
CA LEU A 552 -26.85 -1.85 14.41
C LEU A 552 -27.32 -0.54 15.03
N ALA A 553 -26.53 0.52 14.89
CA ALA A 553 -26.96 1.87 15.24
C ALA A 553 -26.48 2.87 14.20
N ASN A 554 -27.38 3.75 13.75
CA ASN A 554 -27.03 4.86 12.84
C ASN A 554 -26.42 4.40 11.52
N CYS A 555 -27.01 3.36 10.93
CA CYS A 555 -26.57 2.78 9.67
C CYS A 555 -27.48 3.18 8.51
N VAL A 556 -26.92 3.26 7.31
CA VAL A 556 -27.64 3.51 6.06
C VAL A 556 -27.52 2.30 5.15
N PHE A 557 -28.63 1.77 4.65
CA PHE A 557 -28.65 0.76 3.58
C PHE A 557 -29.31 1.37 2.35
N SER A 558 -28.52 1.61 1.30
CA SER A 558 -29.01 2.22 0.07
C SER A 558 -28.66 1.43 -1.19
N GLY A 559 -29.64 1.33 -2.10
CA GLY A 559 -29.38 0.81 -3.44
C GLY A 559 -28.90 -0.64 -3.51
N ASN A 560 -29.00 -1.42 -2.42
CA ASN A 560 -28.56 -2.82 -2.40
C ASN A 560 -29.55 -3.72 -3.14
N TYR A 561 -29.04 -4.80 -3.70
CA TYR A 561 -29.80 -5.73 -4.54
C TYR A 561 -29.65 -7.16 -4.01
N ALA A 562 -30.77 -7.85 -3.87
CA ALA A 562 -30.81 -9.31 -3.78
C ALA A 562 -31.85 -9.83 -4.77
N ARG A 563 -31.56 -10.97 -5.41
CA ARG A 563 -32.49 -11.54 -6.39
C ARG A 563 -33.82 -11.97 -5.76
N ILE A 564 -33.79 -12.61 -4.60
CA ILE A 564 -34.98 -13.22 -3.99
C ILE A 564 -35.46 -12.42 -2.77
N VAL A 565 -34.65 -12.31 -1.72
CA VAL A 565 -35.11 -11.70 -0.46
C VAL A 565 -34.09 -10.80 0.21
N GLY A 566 -34.57 -9.79 0.94
CA GLY A 566 -33.74 -8.96 1.83
C GLY A 566 -32.68 -8.17 1.07
N GLY A 567 -33.08 -7.26 0.19
CA GLY A 567 -32.14 -6.42 -0.56
C GLY A 567 -31.21 -5.63 0.36
N GLY A 568 -31.78 -5.00 1.39
CA GLY A 568 -31.03 -4.38 2.48
C GLY A 568 -30.49 -5.43 3.46
N VAL A 569 -31.39 -6.11 4.16
CA VAL A 569 -31.06 -7.06 5.25
C VAL A 569 -31.88 -8.35 5.14
N ALA A 570 -31.24 -9.50 5.35
CA ALA A 570 -31.89 -10.80 5.47
C ALA A 570 -31.49 -11.49 6.80
N ASN A 571 -32.47 -11.96 7.58
CA ASN A 571 -32.28 -12.71 8.83
C ASN A 571 -32.90 -14.10 8.70
N PHE A 572 -32.11 -15.14 8.95
CA PHE A 572 -32.53 -16.54 8.81
C PHE A 572 -32.14 -17.38 10.02
N ASN A 573 -32.87 -18.48 10.23
CA ASN A 573 -32.51 -19.56 11.15
C ASN A 573 -32.24 -19.07 12.59
N GLY A 574 -33.22 -18.40 13.19
CA GLY A 574 -33.14 -17.92 14.57
C GLY A 574 -32.28 -16.67 14.76
N SER A 575 -31.79 -16.05 13.69
CA SER A 575 -30.94 -14.86 13.78
C SER A 575 -31.77 -13.62 14.13
N THR A 576 -31.37 -12.86 15.14
CA THR A 576 -32.15 -11.71 15.62
C THR A 576 -31.30 -10.44 15.63
N MET A 577 -31.65 -9.46 14.82
CA MET A 577 -30.93 -8.19 14.76
C MET A 577 -31.59 -7.16 15.69
N THR A 578 -30.80 -6.32 16.34
CA THR A 578 -31.28 -5.07 16.95
C THR A 578 -30.81 -3.89 16.11
N MET A 579 -31.72 -3.00 15.70
CA MET A 579 -31.39 -1.82 14.92
C MET A 579 -32.03 -0.56 15.49
N THR A 580 -31.23 0.48 15.71
CA THR A 580 -31.68 1.80 16.18
C THR A 580 -31.25 2.91 15.22
N ASN A 581 -32.09 3.95 15.09
CA ASN A 581 -31.78 5.18 14.36
C ASN A 581 -31.16 4.93 12.98
N SER A 582 -31.71 4.03 12.18
CA SER A 582 -31.10 3.63 10.90
C SER A 582 -32.06 3.83 9.73
N THR A 583 -31.51 4.06 8.53
CA THR A 583 -32.28 4.33 7.31
C THR A 583 -32.03 3.24 6.26
N ILE A 584 -33.09 2.60 5.79
CA ILE A 584 -33.04 1.56 4.76
C ILE A 584 -33.91 2.02 3.59
N SER A 585 -33.27 2.38 2.47
CA SER A 585 -33.99 2.95 1.33
C SER A 585 -33.43 2.60 -0.05
N GLY A 586 -34.31 2.40 -1.03
CA GLY A 586 -33.89 2.12 -2.42
C GLY A 586 -33.34 0.71 -2.63
N ASN A 587 -33.60 -0.22 -1.71
CA ASN A 587 -33.12 -1.60 -1.81
C ASN A 587 -34.12 -2.49 -2.54
N TYR A 588 -33.59 -3.47 -3.27
CA TYR A 588 -34.38 -4.35 -4.13
C TYR A 588 -34.27 -5.81 -3.73
N ALA A 589 -35.43 -6.45 -3.60
CA ALA A 589 -35.62 -7.90 -3.63
C ALA A 589 -37.07 -8.25 -4.03
N GLN A 590 -37.31 -9.50 -4.46
CA GLN A 590 -38.66 -9.99 -4.78
C GLN A 590 -39.56 -10.06 -3.53
N ALA A 591 -39.01 -10.33 -2.35
CA ALA A 591 -39.71 -10.20 -1.07
C ALA A 591 -38.85 -9.47 -0.03
N GLY A 592 -39.44 -8.46 0.62
CA GLY A 592 -38.76 -7.71 1.67
C GLY A 592 -37.53 -6.96 1.17
N GLY A 593 -37.70 -6.03 0.24
CA GLY A 593 -36.59 -5.27 -0.36
C GLY A 593 -35.70 -4.59 0.68
N GLY A 594 -36.27 -4.10 1.79
CA GLY A 594 -35.51 -3.58 2.93
C GLY A 594 -35.09 -4.69 3.89
N PHE A 595 -36.06 -5.48 4.37
CA PHE A 595 -35.91 -6.55 5.36
C PHE A 595 -36.65 -7.81 4.96
N TYR A 596 -35.97 -8.94 5.16
CA TYR A 596 -36.59 -10.25 5.18
C TYR A 596 -36.23 -10.99 6.48
N ASN A 597 -37.24 -11.49 7.19
CA ASN A 597 -37.05 -12.31 8.39
C ASN A 597 -37.67 -13.69 8.19
N ASP A 598 -36.88 -14.75 8.37
CA ASP A 598 -37.31 -16.15 8.35
C ASP A 598 -36.95 -16.83 9.67
N ASN A 599 -37.99 -17.26 10.40
CA ASN A 599 -37.87 -17.83 11.74
C ASN A 599 -36.96 -16.97 12.65
N SER A 600 -37.14 -15.64 12.60
CA SER A 600 -36.19 -14.64 13.07
C SER A 600 -36.91 -13.38 13.56
N ASN A 601 -36.86 -13.08 14.87
CA ASN A 601 -37.61 -11.98 15.49
C ASN A 601 -36.70 -10.78 15.82
N SER A 602 -36.39 -9.96 14.82
CA SER A 602 -35.55 -8.76 14.98
C SER A 602 -36.28 -7.63 15.73
N THR A 603 -35.53 -6.70 16.32
CA THR A 603 -36.02 -5.47 16.97
C THR A 603 -35.56 -4.24 16.21
N ILE A 604 -36.49 -3.37 15.84
CA ILE A 604 -36.25 -2.12 15.11
C ILE A 604 -36.87 -0.96 15.88
N LEU A 605 -36.06 0.08 16.12
CA LEU A 605 -36.47 1.26 16.87
C LEU A 605 -35.97 2.54 16.19
N ASN A 606 -36.75 3.62 16.25
CA ASN A 606 -36.38 4.95 15.75
C ASN A 606 -35.87 4.97 14.29
N SER A 607 -36.36 4.08 13.43
CA SER A 607 -35.73 3.83 12.12
C SER A 607 -36.68 4.09 10.96
N ILE A 608 -36.12 4.22 9.75
CA ILE A 608 -36.90 4.44 8.52
C ILE A 608 -36.63 3.30 7.54
N THR A 609 -37.69 2.64 7.06
CA THR A 609 -37.65 1.66 5.96
C THR A 609 -38.60 2.09 4.85
N TRP A 610 -38.06 2.71 3.79
CA TRP A 610 -38.87 3.39 2.77
C TRP A 610 -38.29 3.30 1.35
N ASN A 611 -39.13 3.34 0.31
CA ASN A 611 -38.73 3.18 -1.10
C ASN A 611 -37.98 1.87 -1.37
N ASN A 612 -38.37 0.78 -0.71
CA ASN A 612 -37.84 -0.54 -1.00
C ASN A 612 -38.90 -1.34 -1.78
N THR A 613 -38.50 -2.37 -2.51
CA THR A 613 -39.49 -3.23 -3.19
C THR A 613 -40.20 -4.18 -2.21
N ALA A 614 -41.33 -4.73 -2.64
CA ALA A 614 -42.12 -5.70 -1.86
C ALA A 614 -42.40 -5.22 -0.43
N ASP A 615 -42.95 -4.01 -0.31
CA ASP A 615 -43.35 -3.32 0.92
C ASP A 615 -42.24 -3.07 1.95
N GLY A 616 -41.00 -3.39 1.61
CA GLY A 616 -39.81 -3.13 2.42
C GLY A 616 -39.61 -4.04 3.62
N LEU A 617 -40.65 -4.66 4.20
CA LEU A 617 -40.53 -5.60 5.32
C LEU A 617 -41.36 -6.86 5.04
N ASN A 618 -40.71 -8.03 5.04
CA ASN A 618 -41.36 -9.32 4.89
C ASN A 618 -40.96 -10.27 6.03
N ASN A 619 -41.95 -10.97 6.58
CA ASN A 619 -41.80 -11.85 7.73
C ASN A 619 -42.41 -13.23 7.43
N TYR A 620 -41.56 -14.25 7.35
CA TYR A 620 -41.94 -15.65 7.23
C TYR A 620 -41.71 -16.34 8.58
N GLN A 621 -42.78 -16.89 9.17
CA GLN A 621 -42.73 -17.52 10.50
C GLN A 621 -42.08 -16.63 11.58
N SER A 622 -42.22 -15.31 11.43
CA SER A 622 -41.53 -14.30 12.25
C SER A 622 -42.49 -13.19 12.68
N THR A 623 -42.23 -12.63 13.84
CA THR A 623 -42.96 -11.52 14.47
C THR A 623 -41.93 -10.51 15.02
N PRO A 624 -41.25 -9.72 14.17
CA PRO A 624 -40.30 -8.74 14.66
C PRO A 624 -41.02 -7.66 15.48
N THR A 625 -40.29 -7.05 16.41
CA THR A 625 -40.77 -5.90 17.17
C THR A 625 -40.28 -4.63 16.50
N VAL A 626 -41.20 -3.83 15.98
CA VAL A 626 -40.89 -2.53 15.37
C VAL A 626 -41.62 -1.45 16.13
N ASN A 627 -40.90 -0.43 16.61
CA ASN A 627 -41.47 0.66 17.39
C ASN A 627 -40.91 2.01 16.95
N ASN A 628 -41.75 3.06 17.08
CA ASN A 628 -41.38 4.44 16.82
C ASN A 628 -40.61 4.62 15.50
N SER A 629 -41.10 4.01 14.42
CA SER A 629 -40.41 3.94 13.14
C SER A 629 -41.34 4.32 11.99
N ILE A 630 -40.77 4.63 10.83
CA ILE A 630 -41.51 4.84 9.58
C ILE A 630 -41.29 3.65 8.65
N LEU A 631 -42.38 3.04 8.19
CA LEU A 631 -42.35 1.91 7.27
C LEU A 631 -43.26 2.18 6.06
N GLN A 632 -42.87 1.66 4.91
CA GLN A 632 -43.66 1.78 3.68
C GLN A 632 -45.06 1.12 3.77
N ALA A 633 -45.19 0.06 4.56
CA ALA A 633 -46.46 -0.59 4.88
C ALA A 633 -46.75 -0.58 6.38
N ALA A 634 -48.03 -0.63 6.75
CA ALA A 634 -48.47 -0.57 8.13
C ALA A 634 -47.95 -1.78 8.93
N PHE A 635 -47.35 -1.53 10.09
CA PHE A 635 -46.84 -2.57 10.98
C PHE A 635 -46.95 -2.11 12.44
N GLY A 636 -47.85 -2.71 13.23
CA GLY A 636 -48.13 -2.26 14.59
C GLY A 636 -48.72 -0.84 14.68
N SER A 637 -49.23 -0.45 15.85
CA SER A 637 -49.85 0.86 16.08
C SER A 637 -48.86 1.97 16.50
N SER A 638 -47.64 1.59 16.90
CA SER A 638 -46.58 2.51 17.37
C SER A 638 -45.71 3.07 16.24
N ASN A 639 -46.06 2.81 14.98
CA ASN A 639 -45.28 3.19 13.79
C ASN A 639 -46.12 4.02 12.81
N SER A 640 -45.44 4.77 11.95
CA SER A 640 -46.06 5.62 10.93
C SER A 640 -45.85 5.06 9.52
N THR A 641 -46.84 5.24 8.66
CA THR A 641 -46.75 4.97 7.21
C THR A 641 -46.60 6.25 6.38
N SER A 642 -46.38 7.38 7.06
CA SER A 642 -46.20 8.67 6.39
C SER A 642 -44.89 8.68 5.62
N ASN A 643 -44.91 9.17 4.39
CA ASN A 643 -43.70 9.31 3.59
C ASN A 643 -42.65 10.15 4.35
N PRO A 644 -41.44 9.64 4.60
CA PRO A 644 -40.41 10.33 5.37
C PRO A 644 -39.86 11.59 4.69
N GLN A 645 -40.22 11.87 3.43
CA GLN A 645 -39.79 13.06 2.67
C GLN A 645 -38.26 13.21 2.69
N PHE A 646 -37.53 12.30 2.06
CA PHE A 646 -36.09 12.48 1.83
C PHE A 646 -35.82 13.60 0.81
N VAL A 647 -34.69 14.31 0.94
CA VAL A 647 -34.32 15.43 0.06
C VAL A 647 -34.20 15.01 -1.40
N ASN A 648 -33.51 13.91 -1.68
CA ASN A 648 -33.33 13.39 -3.03
C ASN A 648 -33.03 11.88 -3.04
N THR A 649 -34.06 11.06 -3.22
CA THR A 649 -33.90 9.60 -3.24
C THR A 649 -33.29 9.06 -4.53
N ALA A 650 -33.22 9.86 -5.60
CA ALA A 650 -32.57 9.48 -6.85
C ALA A 650 -31.04 9.64 -6.76
N ASN A 651 -30.56 10.50 -5.86
CA ASN A 651 -29.14 10.63 -5.55
C ASN A 651 -28.89 10.54 -4.02
N PRO A 652 -28.96 9.33 -3.44
CA PRO A 652 -28.83 9.13 -1.99
C PRO A 652 -27.55 9.68 -1.35
N ILE A 653 -26.43 9.61 -2.07
CA ILE A 653 -25.08 10.04 -1.62
C ILE A 653 -24.81 11.54 -1.85
N GLY A 654 -25.75 12.28 -2.45
CA GLY A 654 -25.52 13.69 -2.75
C GLY A 654 -24.64 13.95 -3.97
N SER A 655 -24.46 15.23 -4.29
CA SER A 655 -23.80 15.71 -5.51
C SER A 655 -22.28 15.59 -5.43
N ASP A 656 -21.71 15.62 -4.23
CA ASP A 656 -20.27 15.45 -4.00
C ASP A 656 -19.80 13.98 -4.08
N ASN A 657 -20.74 13.02 -4.13
CA ASN A 657 -20.51 11.58 -4.09
C ASN A 657 -19.76 11.11 -2.83
N LEU A 658 -19.94 11.81 -1.71
CA LEU A 658 -19.40 11.44 -0.41
C LEU A 658 -20.54 11.26 0.58
N TRP A 659 -20.61 10.09 1.20
CA TRP A 659 -21.56 9.88 2.29
C TRP A 659 -21.17 10.67 3.55
N GLY A 660 -22.18 11.11 4.30
CA GLY A 660 -22.03 11.76 5.60
C GLY A 660 -21.78 13.26 5.47
N THR A 661 -22.33 13.88 4.42
CA THR A 661 -22.19 15.28 4.06
C THR A 661 -23.54 15.99 4.03
N ALA A 662 -23.51 17.32 3.89
CA ALA A 662 -24.72 18.12 3.97
C ALA A 662 -25.65 17.95 2.75
N ASP A 663 -25.16 17.40 1.65
CA ASP A 663 -25.94 17.21 0.42
C ASP A 663 -26.45 15.77 0.22
N ASP A 664 -26.22 14.88 1.20
CA ASP A 664 -26.79 13.53 1.22
C ASP A 664 -28.30 13.56 0.94
N GLY A 665 -28.71 12.82 -0.09
CA GLY A 665 -30.10 12.79 -0.57
C GLY A 665 -31.06 12.09 0.40
N LEU A 666 -30.56 11.22 1.28
CA LEU A 666 -31.35 10.54 2.31
C LEU A 666 -31.54 11.36 3.60
N ARG A 667 -31.04 12.60 3.63
CA ARG A 667 -31.42 13.54 4.69
C ARG A 667 -32.92 13.83 4.63
N LEU A 668 -33.49 14.16 5.78
CA LEU A 668 -34.91 14.52 5.90
C LEU A 668 -35.15 15.92 5.32
N ALA A 669 -36.11 16.07 4.41
CA ALA A 669 -36.62 17.36 3.91
C ALA A 669 -37.40 18.10 5.01
N CYS A 670 -37.67 19.38 4.81
CA CYS A 670 -38.13 20.29 5.86
C CYS A 670 -39.42 19.91 6.57
N ASN A 671 -40.42 19.52 5.79
CA ASN A 671 -41.73 19.08 6.23
C ASN A 671 -41.79 17.57 6.52
N SER A 672 -40.64 16.93 6.72
CA SER A 672 -40.58 15.49 6.96
C SER A 672 -41.33 15.12 8.24
N PRO A 673 -42.21 14.09 8.20
CA PRO A 673 -42.86 13.56 9.40
C PRO A 673 -41.91 12.76 10.29
N ALA A 674 -40.68 12.49 9.85
CA ALA A 674 -39.67 11.76 10.61
C ALA A 674 -38.90 12.65 11.60
N ARG A 675 -39.12 13.96 11.54
CA ARG A 675 -38.36 14.92 12.35
C ARG A 675 -38.89 15.07 13.75
N ASP A 676 -37.97 15.16 14.71
CA ASP A 676 -38.23 15.46 16.12
C ASP A 676 -39.28 14.54 16.77
N ILE A 677 -39.38 13.28 16.31
CA ILE A 677 -40.30 12.26 16.84
C ILE A 677 -39.59 10.99 17.33
N GLY A 678 -38.28 10.90 17.17
CA GLY A 678 -37.43 9.86 17.70
C GLY A 678 -37.31 9.92 19.23
N THR A 679 -37.04 8.77 19.84
CA THR A 679 -36.74 8.68 21.27
C THR A 679 -35.23 8.74 21.51
N ASN A 680 -34.78 9.19 22.68
CA ASN A 680 -33.36 9.14 23.05
C ASN A 680 -32.85 7.71 23.34
N THR A 681 -33.74 6.72 23.42
CA THR A 681 -33.40 5.33 23.75
C THR A 681 -32.63 4.66 22.62
N GLY A 682 -31.36 4.31 22.87
CA GLY A 682 -30.52 3.58 21.92
C GLY A 682 -30.05 4.40 20.70
N ALA A 683 -30.33 5.70 20.68
CA ALA A 683 -29.86 6.62 19.65
C ALA A 683 -28.41 7.07 19.94
N PRO A 684 -27.54 7.23 18.92
CA PRO A 684 -26.19 7.75 19.14
C PRO A 684 -26.20 9.24 19.49
N THR A 685 -25.09 9.71 20.08
CA THR A 685 -24.94 11.12 20.48
C THR A 685 -24.92 12.08 19.30
N THR A 686 -24.37 11.65 18.17
CA THR A 686 -24.36 12.37 16.87
C THR A 686 -24.92 11.48 15.78
N ASP A 687 -25.48 12.08 14.74
CA ASP A 687 -25.99 11.37 13.57
C ASP A 687 -24.86 10.97 12.58
N PHE A 688 -25.26 10.44 11.43
CA PHE A 688 -24.34 10.04 10.38
C PHE A 688 -23.58 11.21 9.72
N ALA A 689 -24.19 12.39 9.62
CA ALA A 689 -23.55 13.61 9.10
C ALA A 689 -22.75 14.38 10.18
N ASN A 690 -22.64 13.86 11.40
CA ASN A 690 -22.07 14.50 12.60
C ASN A 690 -22.88 15.68 13.15
N GLY A 691 -24.16 15.71 12.81
CA GLY A 691 -25.14 16.55 13.43
C GLY A 691 -25.44 16.16 14.88
N ALA A 692 -25.39 17.16 15.76
CA ALA A 692 -25.89 17.05 17.12
C ALA A 692 -27.43 17.06 17.15
N THR A 693 -28.03 16.43 18.16
CA THR A 693 -29.46 16.56 18.44
C THR A 693 -29.89 18.00 18.60
N PHE A 694 -30.96 18.39 17.91
CA PHE A 694 -31.63 19.65 18.12
C PHE A 694 -32.64 19.53 19.26
N ASN A 695 -32.60 20.45 20.24
CA ASN A 695 -33.60 20.63 21.29
C ASN A 695 -34.01 19.38 22.14
N GLY A 696 -33.21 18.31 22.13
CA GLY A 696 -33.38 17.16 23.03
C GLY A 696 -34.26 16.00 22.52
N THR A 697 -34.81 16.13 21.31
CA THR A 697 -35.55 15.07 20.60
C THR A 697 -34.76 14.59 19.39
N LYS A 698 -34.78 13.28 19.11
CA LYS A 698 -34.07 12.66 17.98
C LYS A 698 -34.93 12.66 16.73
N ASP A 699 -34.34 12.67 15.55
CA ASP A 699 -35.03 12.33 14.31
C ASP A 699 -35.15 10.79 14.18
N LEU A 700 -36.08 10.32 13.34
CA LEU A 700 -36.07 8.92 12.92
C LEU A 700 -35.04 8.71 11.80
N GLY A 701 -34.38 7.56 11.83
CA GLY A 701 -33.39 7.18 10.84
C GLY A 701 -31.97 7.63 11.21
N ALA A 702 -31.06 7.53 10.23
CA ALA A 702 -29.62 7.74 10.41
C ALA A 702 -29.18 9.22 10.34
N TYR A 703 -30.09 10.13 10.03
CA TYR A 703 -29.80 11.56 9.91
C TYR A 703 -30.60 12.32 10.94
N GLU A 704 -29.91 13.14 11.71
CA GLU A 704 -30.46 14.20 12.54
C GLU A 704 -30.29 15.50 11.76
N LYS A 705 -31.36 16.28 11.67
CA LYS A 705 -31.19 17.62 11.18
C LYS A 705 -30.79 18.56 12.32
N GLN A 706 -29.70 19.29 12.09
CA GLN A 706 -29.28 20.41 12.91
C GLN A 706 -30.04 21.67 12.49
N ASP A 707 -30.80 22.25 13.41
CA ASP A 707 -31.60 23.48 13.26
C ASP A 707 -32.46 23.51 11.98
N ASN A 708 -33.20 24.57 11.71
CA ASN A 708 -34.00 24.70 10.48
C ASN A 708 -33.14 24.92 9.22
N ASP A 709 -31.87 24.49 9.23
CA ASP A 709 -30.88 24.73 8.19
C ASP A 709 -31.35 24.19 6.84
N GLY A 710 -31.47 25.11 5.88
CA GLY A 710 -31.90 24.83 4.52
C GLY A 710 -33.42 24.77 4.30
N CYS A 711 -34.26 25.05 5.31
CA CYS A 711 -35.69 25.23 5.07
C CYS A 711 -35.96 26.61 4.48
N PRO A 712 -36.54 26.73 3.27
CA PRO A 712 -36.92 28.04 2.77
C PRO A 712 -37.91 28.70 3.75
N ILE A 713 -37.69 29.96 4.11
CA ILE A 713 -38.58 30.71 5.00
C ILE A 713 -39.73 31.28 4.18
N TYR A 714 -40.95 31.08 4.66
CA TYR A 714 -42.13 31.58 3.98
C TYR A 714 -42.17 33.11 4.03
N VAL A 715 -42.32 33.74 2.86
CA VAL A 715 -42.61 35.16 2.74
C VAL A 715 -44.03 35.33 2.22
N SER A 716 -44.83 36.09 2.96
CA SER A 716 -46.25 36.24 2.66
C SER A 716 -46.52 36.81 1.28
N THR A 717 -47.54 36.26 0.61
CA THR A 717 -48.28 36.99 -0.45
C THR A 717 -49.32 37.92 0.21
N THR A 718 -49.88 38.89 -0.51
CA THR A 718 -50.88 39.84 0.04
C THR A 718 -52.13 39.14 0.62
N ALA A 719 -52.37 37.87 0.27
CA ALA A 719 -53.49 37.08 0.77
C ALA A 719 -53.10 36.23 1.99
N CYS A 720 -54.05 36.03 2.90
CA CYS A 720 -53.88 35.18 4.07
C CYS A 720 -53.72 33.71 3.67
N GLN A 721 -52.65 33.06 4.10
CA GLN A 721 -52.45 31.62 3.95
C GLN A 721 -52.33 30.96 5.31
N SER A 722 -52.83 29.73 5.44
CA SER A 722 -52.92 29.03 6.72
C SER A 722 -52.37 27.61 6.63
N THR A 723 -51.87 27.11 7.74
CA THR A 723 -51.47 25.71 7.90
C THR A 723 -51.91 25.23 9.27
N THR A 724 -52.45 24.02 9.35
CA THR A 724 -52.99 23.43 10.58
C THR A 724 -52.32 22.10 10.84
N ILE A 725 -51.85 21.91 12.07
CA ILE A 725 -51.42 20.61 12.56
C ILE A 725 -52.41 20.14 13.61
N ASN A 726 -52.90 18.91 13.43
CA ASN A 726 -53.83 18.28 14.37
C ASN A 726 -53.07 17.61 15.52
N ASN A 727 -53.67 17.59 16.71
CA ASN A 727 -53.14 16.91 17.91
C ASN A 727 -51.72 17.33 18.33
N VAL A 728 -51.48 18.63 18.38
CA VAL A 728 -50.24 19.22 18.89
C VAL A 728 -50.15 19.02 20.41
N SER A 729 -49.28 18.11 20.86
CA SER A 729 -49.14 17.77 22.27
C SER A 729 -47.75 17.22 22.64
N GLY A 730 -47.46 17.10 23.94
CA GLY A 730 -46.19 16.56 24.44
C GLY A 730 -45.06 17.59 24.44
N ASP A 731 -43.81 17.13 24.59
CA ASP A 731 -42.63 17.99 24.73
C ASP A 731 -41.71 17.90 23.49
N ARG A 732 -42.28 18.18 22.31
CA ARG A 732 -41.56 18.21 21.03
C ARG A 732 -41.91 19.45 20.23
N PHE A 733 -41.04 19.84 19.31
CA PHE A 733 -41.34 20.91 18.35
C PHE A 733 -42.22 20.43 17.20
N TYR A 734 -43.14 21.29 16.78
CA TYR A 734 -44.01 21.13 15.63
C TYR A 734 -43.71 22.23 14.61
N ASN A 735 -43.41 21.84 13.38
CA ASN A 735 -43.00 22.76 12.31
C ASN A 735 -44.17 23.06 11.38
N PHE A 736 -44.53 24.34 11.26
CA PHE A 736 -45.64 24.81 10.44
C PHE A 736 -45.13 25.31 9.08
N PHE A 737 -45.60 24.67 8.00
CA PHE A 737 -45.20 24.98 6.63
C PHE A 737 -46.37 25.50 5.79
N ILE A 738 -46.10 26.49 4.95
CA ILE A 738 -46.97 26.95 3.88
C ILE A 738 -46.17 26.87 2.58
N ASN A 739 -46.69 26.19 1.55
CA ASN A 739 -46.00 25.95 0.28
C ASN A 739 -44.57 25.37 0.43
N ASN A 740 -44.37 24.44 1.39
CA ASN A 740 -43.07 23.88 1.80
C ASN A 740 -42.06 24.87 2.40
N GLU A 741 -42.47 26.10 2.69
CA GLU A 741 -41.64 27.09 3.36
C GLU A 741 -42.02 27.21 4.85
N LEU A 742 -41.02 27.28 5.72
CA LEU A 742 -41.17 27.31 7.16
C LEU A 742 -41.68 28.68 7.63
N VAL A 743 -42.72 28.66 8.47
CA VAL A 743 -43.36 29.86 9.01
C VAL A 743 -43.10 30.01 10.51
N ALA A 744 -43.38 28.95 11.25
CA ALA A 744 -43.35 28.92 12.70
C ALA A 744 -42.98 27.53 13.21
N THR A 745 -42.45 27.46 14.43
CA THR A 745 -42.32 26.21 15.18
C THR A 745 -42.89 26.38 16.59
N LEU A 746 -43.55 25.34 17.12
CA LEU A 746 -44.16 25.39 18.45
C LEU A 746 -43.79 24.14 19.27
N ASN A 747 -43.36 24.30 20.53
CA ASN A 747 -43.25 23.20 21.49
C ASN A 747 -44.30 23.39 22.62
N PRO A 748 -45.24 22.45 22.81
CA PRO A 748 -46.24 22.51 23.88
C PRO A 748 -45.72 22.37 25.31
N LYS A 749 -44.45 21.97 25.50
CA LYS A 749 -43.81 21.69 26.79
C LYS A 749 -44.60 20.71 27.67
N GLY A 750 -45.01 19.58 27.07
CA GLY A 750 -45.74 18.51 27.74
C GLY A 750 -47.26 18.67 27.74
N GLN A 751 -47.80 19.78 27.24
CA GLN A 751 -49.24 20.07 27.22
C GLN A 751 -49.94 19.45 25.99
N ASN A 752 -51.28 19.43 25.98
CA ASN A 752 -52.08 19.12 24.79
C ASN A 752 -52.81 20.38 24.30
N LEU A 753 -52.41 20.87 23.13
CA LEU A 753 -52.91 22.08 22.48
C LEU A 753 -53.89 21.75 21.34
N GLY A 754 -54.39 20.51 21.23
CA GLY A 754 -55.38 20.13 20.20
C GLY A 754 -54.92 20.43 18.78
N ASN A 755 -55.77 21.01 17.95
CA ASN A 755 -55.38 21.44 16.60
C ASN A 755 -54.86 22.87 16.67
N VAL A 756 -53.63 23.10 16.23
CA VAL A 756 -53.01 24.43 16.17
C VAL A 756 -52.99 24.87 14.71
N THR A 757 -53.45 26.09 14.46
CA THR A 757 -53.44 26.72 13.13
C THR A 757 -52.53 27.94 13.15
N VAL A 758 -51.64 28.04 12.18
CA VAL A 758 -50.79 29.21 11.93
C VAL A 758 -51.22 29.85 10.63
N GLU A 759 -51.63 31.11 10.68
CA GLU A 759 -52.04 31.92 9.51
C GLU A 759 -51.04 33.06 9.31
N VAL A 760 -50.65 33.34 8.08
CA VAL A 760 -49.73 34.42 7.71
C VAL A 760 -50.26 35.20 6.53
N GLY A 761 -50.19 36.52 6.62
CA GLY A 761 -50.58 37.45 5.56
C GLY A 761 -49.86 38.77 5.66
N SER A 762 -49.87 39.53 4.57
CA SER A 762 -49.36 40.90 4.51
C SER A 762 -50.55 41.86 4.44
N PRO A 763 -50.94 42.51 5.54
CA PRO A 763 -52.00 43.50 5.48
C PRO A 763 -51.53 44.69 4.67
N GLN A 764 -52.25 44.97 3.58
CA GLN A 764 -52.23 46.28 2.96
C GLN A 764 -52.62 47.31 4.03
N THR A 765 -51.85 48.41 4.09
CA THR A 765 -51.98 49.61 4.95
C THR A 765 -51.23 49.60 6.29
N THR A 766 -50.48 50.68 6.47
CA THR A 766 -49.72 51.08 7.66
C THR A 766 -50.63 51.20 8.89
N ALA A 767 -50.87 50.10 9.60
CA ALA A 767 -51.44 50.14 10.94
C ALA A 767 -50.37 50.53 11.97
N ILE A 768 -50.65 51.56 12.76
CA ILE A 768 -49.81 52.05 13.86
C ILE A 768 -50.27 51.34 15.15
N PHE A 769 -49.34 50.79 15.92
CA PHE A 769 -49.60 50.24 17.26
C PHE A 769 -48.77 51.01 18.28
N ASN A 770 -49.39 51.66 19.27
CA ASN A 770 -48.68 52.47 20.27
C ASN A 770 -47.63 53.44 19.67
N GLY A 771 -47.90 54.01 18.49
CA GLY A 771 -46.98 54.90 17.76
C GLY A 771 -45.91 54.20 16.90
N GLY A 772 -45.74 52.87 16.99
CA GLY A 772 -44.81 52.02 16.23
C GLY A 772 -45.30 51.61 14.84
N LYS A 773 -44.39 51.61 13.84
CA LYS A 773 -44.62 50.92 12.56
C LYS A 773 -44.22 49.45 12.69
N HIS A 774 -45.00 48.56 12.08
CA HIS A 774 -44.80 47.11 12.17
C HIS A 774 -44.18 46.56 10.88
N PHE A 775 -43.57 45.38 10.99
CA PHE A 775 -43.27 44.58 9.81
C PHE A 775 -44.59 44.34 9.06
N GLY A 776 -44.58 44.47 7.74
CA GLY A 776 -45.76 44.35 6.89
C GLY A 776 -46.35 42.95 6.80
N ARG A 777 -46.25 42.13 7.85
CA ARG A 777 -46.79 40.77 7.94
C ARG A 777 -47.34 40.49 9.35
N GLY A 778 -48.54 39.91 9.41
CA GLY A 778 -49.17 39.41 10.63
C GLY A 778 -49.12 37.89 10.67
N ILE A 779 -48.83 37.31 11.84
CA ILE A 779 -48.82 35.85 12.07
C ILE A 779 -49.82 35.52 13.17
N ASN A 780 -50.95 34.91 12.81
CA ASN A 780 -51.97 34.48 13.76
C ASN A 780 -51.73 33.03 14.15
N VAL A 781 -51.67 32.74 15.46
CA VAL A 781 -51.58 31.38 15.97
C VAL A 781 -52.82 31.12 16.80
N THR A 782 -53.60 30.11 16.42
CA THR A 782 -54.82 29.70 17.13
C THR A 782 -54.78 28.22 17.48
N SER A 783 -55.58 27.83 18.47
CA SER A 783 -55.68 26.44 18.91
C SER A 783 -57.10 26.10 19.34
N THR A 784 -57.48 24.82 19.19
CA THR A 784 -58.75 24.31 19.74
C THR A 784 -58.72 24.09 21.25
N VAL A 785 -57.54 24.08 21.91
CA VAL A 785 -57.39 23.91 23.36
C VAL A 785 -56.47 24.99 23.91
N SER A 786 -56.97 25.82 24.82
CA SER A 786 -56.16 26.88 25.44
C SER A 786 -55.01 26.30 26.27
N PRO A 787 -53.81 26.90 26.20
CA PRO A 787 -52.66 26.45 26.99
C PRO A 787 -52.89 26.70 28.48
N THR A 788 -52.38 25.82 29.33
CA THR A 788 -52.48 25.90 30.80
C THR A 788 -51.15 26.27 31.47
N ALA A 789 -50.05 26.24 30.73
CA ALA A 789 -48.70 26.68 31.09
C ALA A 789 -47.99 27.25 29.86
N ASP A 790 -46.75 27.71 30.03
CA ASP A 790 -45.96 28.25 28.92
C ASP A 790 -45.66 27.19 27.86
N TYR A 791 -45.87 27.53 26.58
CA TYR A 791 -45.36 26.83 25.41
C TYR A 791 -44.28 27.68 24.73
N THR A 792 -43.36 27.07 23.99
CA THR A 792 -42.35 27.82 23.22
C THR A 792 -42.83 28.04 21.79
N LEU A 793 -42.73 29.29 21.30
CA LEU A 793 -43.01 29.66 19.92
C LEU A 793 -41.75 30.25 19.27
N CYS A 794 -41.46 29.83 18.04
CA CYS A 794 -40.48 30.50 17.18
C CYS A 794 -41.16 30.96 15.88
N LEU A 795 -40.92 32.21 15.49
CA LEU A 795 -41.46 32.80 14.25
C LEU A 795 -40.32 33.17 13.30
N PHE A 796 -40.42 32.83 12.01
CA PHE A 796 -39.30 32.84 11.05
C PHE A 796 -39.32 34.00 10.04
N TYR A 797 -38.32 34.87 10.17
CA TYR A 797 -37.88 36.09 9.47
C TYR A 797 -37.02 35.91 8.21
N LYS A 798 -37.31 36.44 7.01
CA LYS A 798 -36.23 36.65 6.01
C LYS A 798 -35.42 37.92 6.31
N ASN A 799 -34.13 37.89 5.94
CA ASN A 799 -33.27 39.07 6.02
C ASN A 799 -33.75 40.20 5.10
N THR A 800 -34.35 39.86 3.95
CA THR A 800 -34.96 40.82 3.02
C THR A 800 -36.18 41.54 3.61
N GLU A 801 -36.96 40.88 4.47
CA GLU A 801 -38.10 41.51 5.16
C GLU A 801 -37.63 42.52 6.22
N LEU A 802 -36.56 42.20 6.95
CA LEU A 802 -35.91 43.15 7.87
C LEU A 802 -35.32 44.36 7.15
N ALA A 803 -34.71 44.14 5.98
CA ALA A 803 -34.18 45.21 5.14
C ALA A 803 -35.32 46.12 4.61
N ALA A 804 -36.42 45.53 4.12
CA ALA A 804 -37.60 46.26 3.68
C ALA A 804 -38.24 47.07 4.82
N PHE A 805 -38.30 46.49 6.02
CA PHE A 805 -38.78 47.21 7.20
C PHE A 805 -37.86 48.37 7.61
N SER A 806 -36.54 48.17 7.60
CA SER A 806 -35.56 49.23 7.85
C SER A 806 -35.72 50.38 6.85
N ALA A 807 -35.91 50.07 5.56
CA ALA A 807 -36.18 51.08 4.54
C ALA A 807 -37.50 51.83 4.79
N ALA A 808 -38.58 51.14 5.17
CA ALA A 808 -39.87 51.76 5.49
C ALA A 808 -39.83 52.64 6.78
N MET A 809 -38.90 52.33 7.69
CA MET A 809 -38.61 53.12 8.88
C MET A 809 -37.72 54.33 8.60
N GLY A 810 -37.02 54.38 7.46
CA GLY A 810 -36.05 55.43 7.15
C GLY A 810 -34.77 55.38 8.01
N GLN A 811 -34.53 54.26 8.71
CA GLN A 811 -33.37 54.05 9.58
C GLN A 811 -32.97 52.57 9.62
N SER A 812 -31.70 52.28 9.93
CA SER A 812 -31.25 50.91 10.14
C SER A 812 -31.93 50.31 11.37
N VAL A 813 -32.62 49.18 11.20
CA VAL A 813 -33.22 48.43 12.30
C VAL A 813 -32.43 47.13 12.48
N PRO A 814 -31.55 47.01 13.48
CA PRO A 814 -30.89 45.75 13.79
C PRO A 814 -31.90 44.78 14.40
N ARG A 815 -31.79 43.48 14.10
CA ARG A 815 -32.73 42.45 14.59
C ARG A 815 -32.82 42.40 16.11
N GLU A 816 -31.79 42.81 16.82
CA GLU A 816 -31.71 42.89 18.28
C GLU A 816 -32.66 43.95 18.86
N SER A 817 -33.08 44.92 18.05
CA SER A 817 -34.03 45.97 18.43
C SER A 817 -35.50 45.58 18.27
N LEU A 818 -35.79 44.43 17.65
CA LEU A 818 -37.17 43.99 17.40
C LEU A 818 -37.88 43.57 18.68
N ASN A 819 -39.08 44.12 18.90
CA ASN A 819 -40.08 43.66 19.86
C ASN A 819 -41.16 42.84 19.11
N MET A 820 -42.02 42.12 19.85
CA MET A 820 -43.22 41.51 19.27
C MET A 820 -44.48 42.17 19.84
N ALA A 821 -45.28 42.79 18.99
CA ALA A 821 -46.63 43.19 19.36
C ALA A 821 -47.56 41.98 19.27
N TRP A 822 -48.50 41.87 20.21
CA TRP A 822 -49.52 40.81 20.22
C TRP A 822 -50.92 41.35 20.51
N ARG A 823 -51.96 40.68 19.99
CA ARG A 823 -53.39 41.01 20.18
C ARG A 823 -54.25 39.77 20.37
N SER A 824 -55.00 39.66 21.47
CA SER A 824 -55.87 38.51 21.74
C SER A 824 -57.32 38.78 21.29
N GLY A 825 -57.82 38.02 20.31
CA GLY A 825 -59.17 38.16 19.77
C GLY A 825 -59.53 37.02 18.82
N GLY A 826 -60.71 36.42 19.00
CA GLY A 826 -61.10 35.14 18.40
C GLY A 826 -61.70 35.21 17.00
N SER A 827 -61.02 35.81 16.02
CA SER A 827 -61.43 35.70 14.61
C SER A 827 -60.25 35.30 13.71
N SER A 828 -60.49 34.31 12.85
CA SER A 828 -59.58 33.87 11.78
C SER A 828 -59.15 35.03 10.90
N GLY A 829 -57.86 35.15 10.65
CA GLY A 829 -57.28 36.23 9.84
C GLY A 829 -55.88 36.62 10.30
N CYS A 830 -55.07 37.06 9.34
CA CYS A 830 -53.67 37.45 9.51
C CYS A 830 -53.44 38.95 9.31
N ASP A 831 -54.52 39.73 9.33
CA ASP A 831 -54.45 41.19 9.33
C ASP A 831 -54.23 41.68 10.75
N PHE A 832 -53.08 42.28 11.05
CA PHE A 832 -52.82 42.85 12.38
C PHE A 832 -53.67 44.12 12.66
N GLY A 833 -54.43 44.61 11.67
CA GLY A 833 -55.27 45.81 11.70
C GLY A 833 -56.63 45.65 12.43
N ASN A 834 -57.05 46.75 13.10
CA ASN A 834 -58.32 47.00 13.81
C ASN A 834 -59.21 45.79 14.16
N TYR A 835 -58.83 45.07 15.22
CA TYR A 835 -59.74 44.20 15.95
C TYR A 835 -60.47 44.97 17.06
N ALA A 836 -61.79 44.87 17.12
CA ALA A 836 -62.59 45.44 18.20
C ALA A 836 -62.72 44.44 19.36
N GLY A 837 -62.47 44.87 20.60
CA GLY A 837 -62.67 44.04 21.81
C GLY A 837 -61.51 43.11 22.19
N VAL A 838 -60.27 43.48 21.88
CA VAL A 838 -59.06 42.66 22.09
C VAL A 838 -58.17 43.20 23.20
N SER A 839 -57.49 42.32 23.95
CA SER A 839 -56.35 42.74 24.78
C SER A 839 -55.11 42.79 23.91
N GLU A 840 -54.25 43.79 24.13
CA GLU A 840 -53.03 43.95 23.34
C GLU A 840 -51.82 44.23 24.23
N GLY A 841 -50.64 43.84 23.76
CA GLY A 841 -49.41 43.99 24.54
C GLY A 841 -48.13 43.88 23.70
N LEU A 842 -47.00 43.99 24.39
CA LEU A 842 -45.67 43.97 23.79
C LEU A 842 -44.77 42.96 24.51
N ILE A 843 -44.18 42.04 23.75
CA ILE A 843 -43.04 41.24 24.20
C ILE A 843 -41.79 42.08 23.90
N SER A 844 -41.18 42.59 24.97
CA SER A 844 -39.97 43.41 24.85
C SER A 844 -38.83 42.60 24.26
N ASN A 845 -37.86 43.31 23.66
CA ASN A 845 -36.71 42.68 23.07
C ASN A 845 -35.89 41.82 24.05
N SER A 846 -35.91 42.17 25.34
CA SER A 846 -35.30 41.44 26.46
C SER A 846 -36.04 40.14 26.85
N ALA A 847 -37.33 40.03 26.52
CA ALA A 847 -38.14 38.84 26.77
C ALA A 847 -38.08 37.83 25.61
N ILE A 848 -37.44 38.18 24.49
CA ILE A 848 -37.19 37.27 23.38
C ILE A 848 -35.94 36.44 23.70
N ALA A 849 -36.15 35.16 24.02
CA ALA A 849 -35.14 34.25 24.55
C ALA A 849 -33.99 33.95 23.58
N LYS A 850 -34.24 33.91 22.26
CA LYS A 850 -33.20 33.68 21.23
C LYS A 850 -33.46 34.46 19.95
N ARG A 851 -32.37 34.90 19.32
CA ARG A 851 -32.31 35.59 18.02
C ARG A 851 -31.16 35.02 17.18
N THR A 852 -31.36 33.85 16.61
CA THR A 852 -30.28 33.09 15.97
C THR A 852 -30.17 33.40 14.47
N TYR A 853 -28.93 33.41 13.95
CA TYR A 853 -28.63 33.42 12.52
C TYR A 853 -28.48 31.97 12.06
N GLY A 854 -29.24 31.49 11.07
CA GLY A 854 -29.19 30.05 10.78
C GLY A 854 -30.33 29.48 9.95
N ILE A 855 -30.74 30.20 8.91
CA ILE A 855 -31.43 29.55 7.79
C ILE A 855 -30.70 30.04 6.55
N SER A 856 -29.69 29.27 6.11
CA SER A 856 -28.96 29.46 4.85
C SER A 856 -28.38 30.86 4.56
N ASN A 857 -28.04 31.68 5.57
CA ASN A 857 -27.72 33.11 5.44
C ASN A 857 -28.88 34.01 4.92
N ASP A 858 -30.11 33.48 4.75
CA ASP A 858 -31.28 34.18 4.17
C ASP A 858 -32.35 34.59 5.21
N GLY A 859 -32.15 34.30 6.50
CA GLY A 859 -33.10 34.72 7.55
C GLY A 859 -32.74 34.47 9.02
N PHE A 860 -33.69 34.75 9.91
CA PHE A 860 -33.59 34.69 11.38
C PHE A 860 -34.92 34.24 12.01
N TYR A 861 -34.92 33.89 13.31
CA TYR A 861 -36.16 33.67 14.06
C TYR A 861 -36.17 34.42 15.39
N LEU A 862 -37.38 34.63 15.91
CA LEU A 862 -37.63 35.17 17.24
C LEU A 862 -38.29 34.07 18.08
N GLN A 863 -37.65 33.67 19.18
CA GLN A 863 -38.16 32.66 20.11
C GLN A 863 -38.57 33.29 21.43
N PHE A 864 -39.75 32.93 21.92
CA PHE A 864 -40.29 33.37 23.21
C PHE A 864 -41.30 32.34 23.75
N ASP A 865 -41.56 32.40 25.05
CA ASP A 865 -42.49 31.53 25.74
C ASP A 865 -43.81 32.27 26.01
N LEU A 866 -44.93 31.56 25.88
CA LEU A 866 -46.27 32.13 25.99
C LEU A 866 -47.25 31.18 26.67
N ASN A 867 -48.23 31.74 27.38
CA ASN A 867 -49.34 31.01 27.98
C ASN A 867 -50.69 31.36 27.33
N HIS A 868 -50.68 31.92 26.11
CA HIS A 868 -51.88 32.26 25.37
C HIS A 868 -51.59 32.31 23.86
N PHE A 869 -52.61 32.04 23.06
CA PHE A 869 -52.58 32.15 21.61
C PHE A 869 -53.07 33.53 21.15
N THR A 870 -52.46 34.08 20.10
CA THR A 870 -52.66 35.47 19.69
C THR A 870 -52.07 35.70 18.29
N ILE A 871 -52.36 36.86 17.68
CA ILE A 871 -51.70 37.33 16.47
C ILE A 871 -50.46 38.17 16.83
N PHE A 872 -49.38 37.98 16.09
CA PHE A 872 -48.08 38.63 16.30
C PHE A 872 -47.66 39.49 15.10
N ALA A 873 -47.00 40.60 15.38
CA ALA A 873 -46.27 41.38 14.39
C ALA A 873 -45.00 42.00 15.02
N PRO A 874 -43.82 41.88 14.37
CA PRO A 874 -42.64 42.58 14.84
C PRO A 874 -42.78 44.08 14.73
N THR A 875 -42.26 44.76 15.74
CA THR A 875 -42.34 46.21 15.87
C THR A 875 -41.08 46.76 16.52
N VAL A 876 -40.90 48.07 16.40
CA VAL A 876 -39.91 48.84 17.16
C VAL A 876 -40.60 50.01 17.83
N SER A 877 -40.19 50.35 19.06
CA SER A 877 -40.70 51.53 19.75
C SER A 877 -40.13 52.78 19.11
N VAL A 878 -40.97 53.61 18.49
CA VAL A 878 -40.54 54.92 17.95
C VAL A 878 -40.46 55.90 19.11
N VAL A 879 -39.30 56.52 19.28
CA VAL A 879 -39.13 57.66 20.16
C VAL A 879 -38.77 58.81 19.24
N LEU A 880 -39.59 59.85 19.20
CA LEU A 880 -39.39 61.00 18.33
C LEU A 880 -38.18 61.81 18.84
N PRO A 881 -37.15 62.05 18.01
CA PRO A 881 -35.99 62.85 18.41
C PRO A 881 -36.29 64.36 18.48
N VAL A 882 -35.51 65.10 19.28
CA VAL A 882 -35.49 66.58 19.29
C VAL A 882 -35.30 67.16 17.90
N GLU A 883 -36.10 68.18 17.56
CA GLU A 883 -35.93 68.95 16.33
C GLU A 883 -35.09 70.22 16.58
N LEU A 884 -33.85 70.22 16.09
CA LEU A 884 -32.95 71.38 16.07
C LEU A 884 -33.32 72.31 14.91
N LEU A 885 -33.57 73.58 15.21
CA LEU A 885 -33.78 74.63 14.20
C LEU A 885 -32.47 75.11 13.58
N SER A 886 -31.42 75.26 14.40
CA SER A 886 -30.10 75.67 13.92
C SER A 886 -28.98 75.18 14.83
N PHE A 887 -27.79 75.01 14.26
CA PHE A 887 -26.52 74.85 14.98
C PHE A 887 -25.42 75.50 14.15
N GLU A 888 -24.78 76.52 14.71
CA GLU A 888 -23.87 77.44 14.04
C GLU A 888 -22.69 77.78 14.97
N GLY A 889 -21.61 78.31 14.40
CA GLY A 889 -20.40 78.66 15.15
C GLY A 889 -19.70 79.89 14.59
N GLN A 890 -19.02 80.64 15.44
CA GLN A 890 -18.31 81.87 15.12
C GLN A 890 -16.96 81.92 15.85
N ASN A 891 -15.90 82.30 15.13
CA ASN A 891 -14.59 82.59 15.74
C ASN A 891 -14.66 83.94 16.47
N THR A 892 -14.25 83.97 17.75
CA THR A 892 -14.13 85.19 18.56
C THR A 892 -12.70 85.34 19.08
N GLU A 893 -12.33 86.54 19.55
CA GLU A 893 -11.00 86.81 20.11
C GLU A 893 -10.66 85.95 21.35
N GLY A 894 -11.69 85.40 22.02
CA GLY A 894 -11.57 84.54 23.20
C GLY A 894 -11.77 83.04 22.96
N GLY A 895 -12.00 82.60 21.71
CA GLY A 895 -12.30 81.19 21.38
C GLY A 895 -13.42 81.02 20.35
N ASN A 896 -13.85 79.78 20.13
CA ASN A 896 -14.94 79.45 19.19
C ASN A 896 -16.30 79.45 19.91
N LEU A 897 -17.18 80.38 19.55
CA LEU A 897 -18.53 80.48 20.10
C LEU A 897 -19.50 79.64 19.26
N LEU A 898 -20.24 78.74 19.89
CA LEU A 898 -21.22 77.86 19.27
C LEU A 898 -22.62 78.22 19.74
N ILE A 899 -23.58 78.28 18.82
CA ILE A 899 -24.95 78.72 19.07
C ILE A 899 -25.93 77.73 18.43
N TRP A 900 -26.96 77.29 19.18
CA TRP A 900 -28.05 76.48 18.63
C TRP A 900 -29.42 76.88 19.14
N LYS A 901 -30.44 76.52 18.33
CA LYS A 901 -31.86 76.75 18.63
C LYS A 901 -32.65 75.45 18.47
N THR A 902 -33.59 75.20 19.37
CA THR A 902 -34.48 74.02 19.34
C THR A 902 -35.92 74.44 19.07
N ALA A 903 -36.68 73.64 18.31
CA ALA A 903 -38.11 73.87 18.08
C ALA A 903 -38.94 73.30 19.25
N GLU A 904 -38.62 72.08 19.67
CA GLU A 904 -39.30 71.36 20.75
C GLU A 904 -38.31 70.49 21.52
N GLU A 905 -38.36 70.55 22.86
CA GLU A 905 -37.47 69.81 23.78
C GLU A 905 -38.26 68.91 24.71
N LYS A 906 -39.08 68.02 24.14
CA LYS A 906 -39.83 67.08 24.94
C LYS A 906 -38.90 65.93 25.35
N ASN A 907 -38.53 65.90 26.63
CA ASN A 907 -37.74 64.85 27.28
C ASN A 907 -36.20 64.95 27.13
N THR A 908 -35.65 66.11 26.78
CA THR A 908 -34.18 66.33 26.70
C THR A 908 -33.59 66.72 28.04
N SER A 909 -32.47 66.09 28.40
CA SER A 909 -31.77 66.36 29.66
C SER A 909 -30.70 67.45 29.48
N TYR A 910 -29.76 67.26 28.56
CA TYR A 910 -28.67 68.18 28.28
C TYR A 910 -28.03 67.95 26.91
N PHE A 911 -27.25 68.94 26.46
CA PHE A 911 -26.45 68.91 25.24
C PHE A 911 -24.97 68.78 25.59
N ASP A 912 -24.33 67.72 25.12
CA ASP A 912 -22.87 67.62 25.08
C ASP A 912 -22.36 68.33 23.84
N VAL A 913 -21.48 69.31 24.01
CA VAL A 913 -20.74 69.93 22.92
C VAL A 913 -19.49 69.10 22.67
N GLU A 914 -19.35 68.53 21.47
CA GLU A 914 -18.19 67.71 21.09
C GLU A 914 -17.38 68.39 19.99
N ALA A 915 -16.05 68.24 20.06
CA ALA A 915 -15.11 68.73 19.08
C ALA A 915 -14.25 67.58 18.51
N SER A 916 -13.83 67.70 17.26
CA SER A 916 -12.86 66.82 16.61
C SER A 916 -11.98 67.61 15.64
N PHE A 917 -10.75 67.16 15.42
CA PHE A 917 -9.83 67.78 14.45
C PHE A 917 -9.76 67.00 13.12
N ASP A 918 -10.19 65.74 13.12
CA ASP A 918 -10.29 64.91 11.92
C ASP A 918 -11.34 63.79 12.15
N PRO A 919 -12.64 64.14 12.13
CA PRO A 919 -13.69 63.17 12.40
C PRO A 919 -13.82 62.08 11.32
N SER A 920 -13.24 62.29 10.13
CA SER A 920 -13.27 61.37 8.99
C SER A 920 -12.20 60.28 9.04
N ASN A 921 -11.01 60.54 9.60
CA ASN A 921 -9.89 59.58 9.60
C ASN A 921 -9.61 58.99 11.00
N GLY A 922 -10.62 58.85 11.84
CA GLY A 922 -10.49 58.17 13.14
C GLY A 922 -9.98 59.05 14.29
N GLY A 923 -9.96 60.38 14.14
CA GLY A 923 -9.49 61.34 15.17
C GLY A 923 -10.35 61.46 16.44
N GLY A 924 -11.43 60.70 16.56
CA GLY A 924 -12.33 60.67 17.72
C GLY A 924 -13.09 61.99 17.96
N TRP A 925 -14.20 61.92 18.70
CA TRP A 925 -14.93 63.10 19.19
C TRP A 925 -14.66 63.25 20.69
N ARG A 926 -14.26 64.45 21.13
CA ARG A 926 -14.06 64.76 22.55
C ARG A 926 -15.16 65.69 23.03
N LYS A 927 -15.72 65.44 24.21
CA LYS A 927 -16.61 66.40 24.89
C LYS A 927 -15.80 67.62 25.33
N VAL A 928 -16.19 68.81 24.87
CA VAL A 928 -15.60 70.11 25.24
C VAL A 928 -16.48 70.90 26.20
N GLY A 929 -17.77 70.57 26.29
CA GLY A 929 -18.71 71.22 27.19
C GLY A 929 -20.02 70.48 27.35
N GLU A 930 -20.80 70.90 28.34
CA GLU A 930 -22.17 70.44 28.57
C GLU A 930 -23.06 71.66 28.84
N VAL A 931 -24.24 71.69 28.22
CA VAL A 931 -25.24 72.74 28.45
C VAL A 931 -26.57 72.07 28.75
N LYS A 932 -27.14 72.34 29.94
CA LYS A 932 -28.40 71.76 30.38
C LYS A 932 -29.57 72.30 29.56
N ALA A 933 -30.49 71.43 29.16
CA ALA A 933 -31.71 71.83 28.45
C ALA A 933 -32.65 72.62 29.39
N THR A 934 -33.36 73.60 28.82
CA THR A 934 -34.18 74.57 29.56
C THR A 934 -35.64 74.59 29.11
N GLY A 935 -36.01 73.89 28.03
CA GLY A 935 -37.38 73.72 27.55
C GLY A 935 -37.55 74.10 26.07
N SER A 936 -38.70 73.77 25.49
CA SER A 936 -39.02 74.00 24.07
C SER A 936 -38.84 75.47 23.63
N ASN A 937 -38.39 75.70 22.38
CA ASN A 937 -38.09 77.03 21.80
C ASN A 937 -36.96 77.80 22.50
N SER A 938 -35.89 77.11 22.92
CA SER A 938 -34.74 77.74 23.59
C SER A 938 -33.58 78.03 22.62
N THR A 939 -32.76 79.03 22.97
CA THR A 939 -31.48 79.34 22.32
C THR A 939 -30.36 79.12 23.32
N TYR A 940 -29.28 78.45 22.90
CA TYR A 940 -28.15 78.10 23.73
C TYR A 940 -26.84 78.57 23.11
N GLU A 941 -25.87 78.88 23.96
CA GLU A 941 -24.54 79.31 23.57
C GLU A 941 -23.46 78.60 24.39
N PHE A 942 -22.34 78.27 23.74
CA PHE A 942 -21.16 77.67 24.39
C PHE A 942 -19.85 78.19 23.77
N LEU A 943 -18.91 78.65 24.59
CA LEU A 943 -17.60 79.16 24.14
C LEU A 943 -16.46 78.16 24.43
N ASP A 944 -15.86 77.61 23.38
CA ASP A 944 -14.67 76.76 23.47
C ASP A 944 -13.39 77.62 23.42
N LYS A 945 -12.66 77.66 24.54
CA LYS A 945 -11.43 78.47 24.69
C LYS A 945 -10.14 77.73 24.33
N GLN A 946 -10.20 76.44 23.99
CA GLN A 946 -9.00 75.64 23.69
C GLN A 946 -8.73 75.56 22.18
N LEU A 947 -7.92 76.49 21.68
CA LEU A 947 -7.54 76.57 20.26
C LEU A 947 -6.27 75.76 19.99
N LEU A 948 -6.41 74.54 19.46
CA LEU A 948 -5.31 73.58 19.29
C LEU A 948 -5.10 73.11 17.84
N ASN A 949 -5.87 73.60 16.85
CA ASN A 949 -5.70 73.21 15.44
C ASN A 949 -6.30 74.24 14.46
N ASN A 950 -5.86 74.15 13.20
CA ASN A 950 -6.22 75.08 12.12
C ASN A 950 -7.67 74.93 11.64
N VAL A 951 -8.28 73.74 11.79
CA VAL A 951 -9.72 73.51 11.58
C VAL A 951 -10.24 72.66 12.73
N THR A 952 -11.31 73.12 13.38
CA THR A 952 -12.01 72.36 14.43
C THR A 952 -13.43 72.08 13.99
N TYR A 953 -13.84 70.82 14.05
CA TYR A 953 -15.19 70.36 13.76
C TYR A 953 -15.97 70.25 15.06
N TYR A 954 -17.23 70.70 15.07
CA TYR A 954 -18.11 70.64 16.22
C TYR A 954 -19.42 69.93 15.89
N ARG A 955 -19.96 69.21 16.86
CA ARG A 955 -21.32 68.66 16.84
C ARG A 955 -21.92 68.71 18.25
N LEU A 956 -23.24 68.69 18.32
CA LEU A 956 -23.97 68.45 19.57
C LEU A 956 -24.33 66.98 19.68
N LYS A 957 -24.13 66.44 20.87
CA LYS A 957 -24.66 65.17 21.31
C LYS A 957 -25.80 65.47 22.30
N ILE A 958 -27.03 65.28 21.83
CA ILE A 958 -28.27 65.57 22.55
C ILE A 958 -28.60 64.35 23.40
N ASN A 959 -28.62 64.50 24.72
CA ASN A 959 -28.90 63.40 25.64
C ASN A 959 -30.29 63.58 26.28
N ASP A 960 -31.15 62.59 26.09
CA ASP A 960 -32.52 62.59 26.58
C ASP A 960 -32.62 62.01 28.00
N LEU A 961 -33.70 62.32 28.72
CA LEU A 961 -33.98 61.86 30.10
C LEU A 961 -34.12 60.33 30.21
N ASP A 962 -34.39 59.65 29.10
CA ASP A 962 -34.48 58.19 29.01
C ASP A 962 -33.13 57.51 28.67
N GLY A 963 -32.05 58.29 28.57
CA GLY A 963 -30.70 57.81 28.28
C GLY A 963 -30.37 57.60 26.80
N LYS A 964 -31.29 57.96 25.88
CA LYS A 964 -31.00 57.96 24.44
C LYS A 964 -30.19 59.19 24.03
N THR A 965 -29.50 59.04 22.90
CA THR A 965 -28.64 60.09 22.36
C THR A 965 -28.87 60.28 20.87
N THR A 966 -29.03 61.53 20.44
CA THR A 966 -29.06 61.94 19.02
C THR A 966 -27.96 62.97 18.75
N TYR A 967 -27.42 63.04 17.53
CA TYR A 967 -26.37 64.00 17.17
C TYR A 967 -26.88 65.07 16.19
N SER A 968 -26.39 66.31 16.32
CA SER A 968 -26.62 67.36 15.32
C SER A 968 -25.80 67.14 14.05
N LYS A 969 -26.06 67.98 13.03
CA LYS A 969 -25.09 68.18 11.95
C LYS A 969 -23.72 68.61 12.50
N THR A 970 -22.66 68.28 11.79
CA THR A 970 -21.31 68.77 12.07
C THR A 970 -21.10 70.12 11.40
N ILE A 971 -20.49 71.06 12.10
CA ILE A 971 -20.01 72.34 11.55
C ILE A 971 -18.49 72.42 11.71
N SER A 972 -17.81 73.23 10.90
CA SER A 972 -16.35 73.44 10.99
C SER A 972 -16.02 74.92 11.14
N LEU A 973 -14.97 75.20 11.91
CA LEU A 973 -14.40 76.54 12.10
C LEU A 973 -12.90 76.51 11.82
N VAL A 974 -12.41 77.44 11.00
CA VAL A 974 -10.99 77.55 10.59
C VAL A 974 -10.31 78.68 11.38
N SER A 975 -9.14 78.42 11.98
CA SER A 975 -8.34 79.33 12.81
C SER A 975 -6.96 79.61 12.19
N GLU A 976 -6.75 80.75 11.54
CA GLU A 976 -5.65 81.01 10.58
C GLU A 976 -4.20 81.13 11.11
N LYS A 977 -3.70 80.33 12.07
CA LYS A 977 -2.28 80.43 12.51
C LYS A 977 -1.53 79.10 12.72
N ILE A 978 -0.45 78.93 11.92
CA ILE A 978 0.85 78.20 12.13
C ILE A 978 1.16 76.97 11.22
N ARG A 979 2.20 77.08 10.36
CA ARG A 979 3.05 76.00 9.78
C ARG A 979 4.50 76.20 10.26
N GLY A 980 5.26 75.15 10.57
CA GLY A 980 6.63 75.21 11.15
C GLY A 980 7.78 74.88 10.16
N GLY A 981 8.95 75.53 10.32
CA GLY A 981 10.21 75.33 9.58
C GLY A 981 11.46 75.38 10.50
N ILE A 982 12.69 75.24 9.97
CA ILE A 982 13.95 75.18 10.77
C ILE A 982 14.23 76.49 11.54
N LYS A 983 14.65 76.38 12.80
CA LYS A 983 15.11 77.51 13.63
C LYS A 983 16.45 77.21 14.28
N VAL A 984 17.30 78.24 14.40
CA VAL A 984 18.62 78.13 15.05
C VAL A 984 18.78 79.28 16.04
N TYR A 985 19.06 78.96 17.31
CA TYR A 985 19.26 79.96 18.34
C TYR A 985 20.23 79.50 19.44
N PRO A 986 20.91 80.44 20.13
CA PRO A 986 20.94 81.87 19.82
C PRO A 986 21.67 82.16 18.50
N ASN A 987 21.26 83.21 17.79
CA ASN A 987 21.84 83.64 16.53
C ASN A 987 21.65 85.16 16.32
N PRO A 988 22.72 85.97 16.26
CA PRO A 988 24.14 85.60 16.40
C PRO A 988 24.46 85.03 17.79
N THR A 989 25.52 84.24 17.91
CA THR A 989 25.96 83.64 19.18
C THR A 989 27.45 83.86 19.43
N ALA A 990 27.81 84.16 20.67
CA ALA A 990 29.19 84.06 21.17
C ALA A 990 29.35 82.83 22.10
N GLU A 991 28.30 82.02 22.20
CA GLU A 991 28.25 80.86 23.10
C GLU A 991 28.95 79.65 22.49
N ALA A 992 29.34 78.73 23.37
CA ALA A 992 29.97 77.48 23.00
C ALA A 992 29.01 76.51 22.29
N GLU A 993 27.69 76.72 22.36
CA GLU A 993 26.68 75.83 21.79
C GLU A 993 25.53 76.59 21.14
N ILE A 994 24.87 75.94 20.17
CA ILE A 994 23.62 76.41 19.55
C ILE A 994 22.57 75.30 19.59
N THR A 995 21.30 75.70 19.58
CA THR A 995 20.15 74.81 19.45
C THR A 995 19.56 74.96 18.05
N VAL A 996 19.35 73.83 17.38
CA VAL A 996 18.70 73.71 16.07
C VAL A 996 17.39 72.96 16.25
N GLU A 997 16.27 73.61 15.94
CA GLU A 997 14.93 73.00 15.92
C GLU A 997 14.50 72.76 14.48
N MET A 998 13.97 71.57 14.20
CA MET A 998 13.48 71.17 12.88
C MET A 998 12.03 70.69 12.97
N GLY A 999 11.21 71.15 12.03
CA GLY A 999 9.80 70.80 11.91
C GLY A 999 9.56 69.39 11.34
N GLN A 1000 8.29 68.97 11.31
CA GLN A 1000 7.84 67.67 10.80
C GLN A 1000 8.30 67.44 9.33
N ASN A 1001 8.72 66.21 8.99
CA ASN A 1001 9.11 65.73 7.64
C ASN A 1001 10.43 66.21 7.02
N THR A 1002 11.47 66.55 7.80
CA THR A 1002 12.83 66.71 7.25
C THR A 1002 13.54 65.35 7.09
N GLU A 1003 13.62 64.83 5.87
CA GLU A 1003 14.49 63.70 5.51
C GLU A 1003 15.91 64.20 5.09
N GLY A 1004 16.96 63.47 5.49
CA GLY A 1004 18.33 63.69 4.98
C GLY A 1004 19.42 64.06 6.00
N GLY A 1005 19.07 64.25 7.28
CA GLY A 1005 20.04 64.58 8.34
C GLY A 1005 20.36 66.08 8.47
N LEU A 1006 21.03 66.43 9.56
CA LEU A 1006 21.49 67.79 9.88
C LEU A 1006 22.90 68.02 9.33
N LEU A 1007 23.09 69.07 8.54
CA LEU A 1007 24.37 69.47 7.95
C LEU A 1007 24.67 70.94 8.24
N ILE A 1008 25.86 71.25 8.77
CA ILE A 1008 26.31 72.63 8.99
C ILE A 1008 27.62 72.87 8.24
N VAL A 1009 27.65 73.94 7.44
CA VAL A 1009 28.81 74.35 6.64
C VAL A 1009 29.25 75.77 6.99
N ASN A 1010 30.54 76.06 6.86
CA ASN A 1010 31.07 77.42 6.97
C ASN A 1010 30.80 78.25 5.69
N ALA A 1011 31.13 79.54 5.71
CA ALA A 1011 30.83 80.47 4.62
C ALA A 1011 31.45 80.12 3.25
N ILE A 1012 32.53 79.32 3.22
CA ILE A 1012 33.15 78.82 1.98
C ILE A 1012 32.64 77.44 1.56
N GLY A 1013 31.61 76.93 2.26
CA GLY A 1013 30.92 75.68 1.93
C GLY A 1013 31.54 74.41 2.50
N GLN A 1014 32.59 74.51 3.34
CA GLN A 1014 33.18 73.34 3.99
C GLN A 1014 32.30 72.86 5.14
N VAL A 1015 32.05 71.54 5.21
CA VAL A 1015 31.24 70.92 6.25
C VAL A 1015 32.00 70.95 7.58
N VAL A 1016 31.37 71.50 8.61
CA VAL A 1016 31.93 71.59 9.97
C VAL A 1016 31.15 70.76 10.99
N TYR A 1017 29.93 70.34 10.65
CA TYR A 1017 29.14 69.38 11.44
C TYR A 1017 28.19 68.61 10.53
N GLN A 1018 28.08 67.30 10.72
CA GLN A 1018 27.09 66.48 10.01
C GLN A 1018 26.58 65.36 10.91
N GLN A 1019 25.27 65.15 10.89
CA GLN A 1019 24.62 64.04 11.57
C GLN A 1019 23.46 63.50 10.72
N ARG A 1020 23.46 62.20 10.43
CA ARG A 1020 22.36 61.53 9.73
C ARG A 1020 21.37 60.92 10.72
N PHE A 1021 20.10 60.87 10.31
CA PHE A 1021 19.02 60.21 11.04
C PHE A 1021 18.39 59.17 10.11
N ASP A 1022 18.32 57.91 10.54
CA ASP A 1022 17.99 56.76 9.68
C ASP A 1022 16.48 56.52 9.46
N THR A 1023 15.59 57.37 9.99
CA THR A 1023 14.13 57.33 9.73
C THR A 1023 13.49 58.72 9.87
N SER A 1024 12.37 58.95 9.16
CA SER A 1024 11.62 60.21 9.19
C SER A 1024 11.08 60.53 10.60
N LEU A 1025 11.32 61.76 11.07
CA LEU A 1025 11.09 62.18 12.45
C LEU A 1025 9.59 62.32 12.75
N GLY A 1026 9.11 61.65 13.82
CA GLY A 1026 7.69 61.63 14.22
C GLY A 1026 7.15 62.96 14.81
N ALA A 1027 5.85 62.94 15.18
CA ALA A 1027 4.93 64.06 15.45
C ALA A 1027 5.36 65.25 16.36
N GLY A 1028 6.55 65.22 16.97
CA GLY A 1028 7.08 66.29 17.84
C GLY A 1028 8.11 67.25 17.22
N GLY A 1029 8.63 66.98 16.01
CA GLY A 1029 9.82 67.69 15.49
C GLY A 1029 11.09 67.29 16.26
N LEU A 1030 12.26 67.79 15.85
CA LEU A 1030 13.54 67.46 16.50
C LEU A 1030 14.26 68.72 16.98
N VAL A 1031 14.75 68.69 18.22
CA VAL A 1031 15.59 69.75 18.79
C VAL A 1031 16.98 69.18 19.07
N GLN A 1032 18.00 69.69 18.38
CA GLN A 1032 19.39 69.22 18.49
C GLN A 1032 20.30 70.34 18.99
N LYS A 1033 21.09 70.07 20.03
CA LYS A 1033 22.15 70.99 20.47
C LYS A 1033 23.46 70.63 19.78
N VAL A 1034 24.18 71.64 19.30
CA VAL A 1034 25.46 71.49 18.59
C VAL A 1034 26.52 72.36 19.26
N ASN A 1035 27.61 71.74 19.67
CA ASN A 1035 28.74 72.43 20.26
C ASN A 1035 29.63 73.02 19.17
N ILE A 1036 29.80 74.34 19.21
CA ILE A 1036 30.53 75.14 18.22
C ILE A 1036 31.75 75.82 18.83
N SER A 1037 32.11 75.55 20.09
CA SER A 1037 33.19 76.22 20.83
C SER A 1037 34.50 76.35 20.05
N ASN A 1038 34.91 75.27 19.36
CA ASN A 1038 36.17 75.20 18.59
C ASN A 1038 36.08 75.77 17.17
N TRP A 1039 34.94 76.31 16.75
CA TRP A 1039 34.77 76.88 15.40
C TRP A 1039 35.26 78.33 15.39
N ALA A 1040 35.87 78.77 14.29
CA ALA A 1040 36.28 80.17 14.16
C ALA A 1040 35.06 81.11 14.10
N SER A 1041 35.22 82.37 14.52
CA SER A 1041 34.17 83.39 14.34
C SER A 1041 33.90 83.58 12.84
N GLY A 1042 32.63 83.60 12.45
CA GLY A 1042 32.23 83.64 11.05
C GLY A 1042 30.77 83.26 10.80
N VAL A 1043 30.39 83.24 9.52
CA VAL A 1043 29.04 82.87 9.08
C VAL A 1043 28.97 81.38 8.78
N TYR A 1044 27.92 80.74 9.27
CA TYR A 1044 27.63 79.32 9.09
C TYR A 1044 26.20 79.11 8.59
N PHE A 1045 25.96 78.01 7.89
CA PHE A 1045 24.65 77.66 7.34
C PHE A 1045 24.25 76.26 7.79
N VAL A 1046 23.10 76.15 8.44
CA VAL A 1046 22.47 74.90 8.87
C VAL A 1046 21.49 74.44 7.81
N LYS A 1047 21.57 73.18 7.41
CA LYS A 1047 20.78 72.58 6.34
C LYS A 1047 20.16 71.26 6.78
N SER A 1048 18.93 71.01 6.35
CA SER A 1048 18.24 69.72 6.48
C SER A 1048 17.21 69.61 5.36
N GLY A 1049 17.32 68.59 4.51
CA GLY A 1049 16.58 68.53 3.24
C GLY A 1049 16.90 69.73 2.33
N GLU A 1050 15.88 70.40 1.80
CA GLU A 1050 16.00 71.61 0.98
C GLU A 1050 16.08 72.92 1.81
N GLU A 1051 15.80 72.87 3.11
CA GLU A 1051 15.79 74.07 3.96
C GLU A 1051 17.20 74.45 4.44
N THR A 1052 17.51 75.75 4.43
CA THR A 1052 18.79 76.31 4.89
C THR A 1052 18.57 77.55 5.75
N VAL A 1053 19.12 77.57 6.96
CA VAL A 1053 19.09 78.71 7.89
C VAL A 1053 20.50 79.16 8.23
N LYS A 1054 20.77 80.46 8.09
CA LYS A 1054 22.07 81.09 8.40
C LYS A 1054 22.18 81.37 9.90
N PHE A 1055 23.33 81.09 10.50
CA PHE A 1055 23.70 81.66 11.79
C PHE A 1055 25.11 82.24 11.81
N ILE A 1056 25.35 83.17 12.75
CA ILE A 1056 26.61 83.89 12.88
C ILE A 1056 27.24 83.54 14.23
N LYS A 1057 28.48 83.04 14.22
CA LYS A 1057 29.31 82.90 15.41
C LYS A 1057 30.23 84.12 15.52
N ASN A 1058 30.08 84.89 16.59
CA ASN A 1058 30.88 86.10 16.83
C ASN A 1058 32.23 85.78 17.45
#